data_AF-A0A317Q5P7-F1
#
_entry.id   AF-A0A317Q5P7-F1
#
_cell.length_a   1.000
_cell.length_b   1.000
_cell.length_c   1.000
_cell.angle_alpha   90.00
_cell.angle_beta   90.00
_cell.angle_gamma   90.00
#
_symmetry.space_group_name_H-M   'P 1'
#
loop_
_entity.id
_entity.type
_entity.pdbx_description
1 polymer ?
#
loop_
_entity_poly.entity_id
_entity_poly.type
_entity_poly.pdbx_seq_one_letter_code
_entity_poly.pdbx_strand_id
1 'polypeptide(L)'
;MLTSRQVVAVHYSDGNPRGYATTTTYRAFAAPQYQQPTHIASPEDVMTELMYDTFTNVTTITQYGGGLSQTELRRYDSHNNLCFVGRNDTGNVQLKYNLLGELQWQAQGHVSSCGGTKPVHAVEHVYDNLGNLKAVNYPDSTPDVSYTLDNVGNLVQLAAGHVVQDYVYNNQGALESETLTVPGRSEPFTVDYRYNNDLAPSAIVYPGSQQVVQLLPNAFGEPTQVASSGRSYAINIDFHASGGVKSFTYGNGVTHQSVLDSVSNLPIQMSDMKGMSRVMWFDYGYDNNANITQLLDGTDSGYHLNTLSYDGLDRLIGTSGNSKAGNASVDYDALGNITQLVTHNRTLDYHYNTALNRLTSVNGSGAAAKSYSSFDYDTRGNITNNSHVEMSYNLANQMTAALGKSYSYDGHNRRVKVAGDGDTRYYLYSQSGQLLLSEDNGVQTNYIYLGSKLIAEDRQATTTFIHSDMLGSPVARTNSTGRVESRRHYQPFGDTYEAPNDDIGYTGHKYDNDLGLSYMQARYYDPVIGRFYSNDPVGFRDVLSFNRYAYANNNPYKYVDPDGQDAMITHMKNGSIQIDIPTKFTGPLATKQNIQAIKTQVSKKWSGTYKVNGKNTNVTVNVTDAKSGIGPKNEVTLLDKDPASGRSYVQGNKGEWNASGDNMTSGMVEHEAGHLMGADDQYYEGTGMALPGHENDIMGNLQGTPQDSTMKEILDSDRNWTKKE
;
A
#
# COMPACT_ATOMS: atom_id res chain seq x y z
N MET A 1 22.01 -39.48 -19.93
CA MET A 1 21.05 -40.22 -19.09
C MET A 1 21.12 -39.67 -17.68
N LEU A 2 20.26 -38.73 -17.31
CA LEU A 2 20.01 -38.35 -15.92
C LEU A 2 18.69 -39.00 -15.53
N THR A 3 18.80 -40.13 -14.86
CA THR A 3 17.68 -40.94 -14.37
C THR A 3 16.88 -40.17 -13.33
N SER A 4 15.58 -40.03 -13.59
CA SER A 4 14.48 -39.66 -12.68
C SER A 4 14.87 -39.17 -11.27
N ARG A 5 14.99 -37.85 -11.08
CA ARG A 5 14.72 -37.28 -9.76
C ARG A 5 13.21 -37.37 -9.55
N GLN A 6 12.78 -38.15 -8.55
CA GLN A 6 11.36 -38.18 -8.15
C GLN A 6 10.95 -36.75 -7.79
N VAL A 7 9.99 -36.20 -8.53
CA VAL A 7 9.30 -34.97 -8.16
C VAL A 7 8.38 -35.36 -7.00
N VAL A 8 8.64 -34.82 -5.83
CA VAL A 8 7.77 -35.00 -4.66
C VAL A 8 6.90 -33.75 -4.56
N ALA A 9 5.58 -33.94 -4.47
CA ALA A 9 4.67 -32.85 -4.17
C ALA A 9 4.72 -32.56 -2.66
N VAL A 10 4.95 -31.31 -2.29
CA VAL A 10 4.85 -30.85 -0.90
C VAL A 10 3.56 -30.06 -0.76
N HIS A 11 2.72 -30.44 0.19
CA HIS A 11 1.49 -29.72 0.50
C HIS A 11 1.70 -28.85 1.74
N TYR A 12 1.36 -27.58 1.62
CA TYR A 12 1.30 -26.63 2.72
C TYR A 12 -0.12 -26.09 2.84
N SER A 13 -0.69 -26.15 4.03
CA SER A 13 -2.02 -25.60 4.30
C SER A 13 -1.87 -24.42 5.26
N ASP A 14 -2.25 -23.23 4.79
CA ASP A 14 -2.31 -22.03 5.61
C ASP A 14 -3.75 -21.82 6.08
N GLY A 15 -4.03 -22.26 7.30
CA GLY A 15 -5.33 -22.06 7.94
C GLY A 15 -5.42 -20.67 8.54
N ASN A 16 -6.50 -19.96 8.24
CA ASN A 16 -6.81 -18.70 8.90
C ASN A 16 -7.65 -18.94 10.18
N PRO A 17 -7.63 -18.02 11.14
CA PRO A 17 -8.46 -18.07 12.35
C PRO A 17 -9.97 -18.25 12.17
N ARG A 18 -10.48 -18.00 10.96
CA ARG A 18 -11.89 -18.18 10.61
C ARG A 18 -12.21 -19.60 10.13
N GLY A 19 -11.23 -20.50 10.12
CA GLY A 19 -11.37 -21.91 9.77
C GLY A 19 -11.26 -22.21 8.28
N TYR A 20 -10.92 -21.22 7.46
CA TYR A 20 -10.63 -21.41 6.04
C TYR A 20 -9.16 -21.72 5.84
N ALA A 21 -8.84 -22.46 4.77
CA ALA A 21 -7.45 -22.79 4.47
C ALA A 21 -7.16 -22.61 2.99
N THR A 22 -5.98 -22.08 2.69
CA THR A 22 -5.40 -22.17 1.34
C THR A 22 -4.38 -23.29 1.32
N THR A 23 -4.56 -24.26 0.43
CA THR A 23 -3.61 -25.35 0.24
C THR A 23 -2.74 -25.06 -0.98
N THR A 24 -1.44 -24.90 -0.75
CA THR A 24 -0.45 -24.74 -1.82
C THR A 24 0.35 -26.02 -1.99
N THR A 25 0.42 -26.50 -3.22
CA THR A 25 1.25 -27.63 -3.64
C THR A 25 2.49 -27.08 -4.35
N TYR A 26 3.67 -27.53 -3.92
CA TYR A 26 4.94 -27.10 -4.46
C TYR A 26 5.64 -28.23 -5.22
N ARG A 27 6.38 -27.84 -6.26
CA ARG A 27 7.36 -28.70 -6.93
C ARG A 27 8.62 -28.77 -6.07
N ALA A 28 9.07 -29.99 -5.75
CA ALA A 28 10.31 -30.20 -5.03
C ALA A 28 11.14 -31.37 -5.60
N PHE A 29 12.47 -31.29 -5.46
CA PHE A 29 13.40 -32.32 -5.91
C PHE A 29 14.21 -32.86 -4.74
N ALA A 30 14.05 -34.16 -4.45
CA ALA A 30 14.78 -34.91 -3.41
C ALA A 30 14.51 -34.51 -1.94
N ALA A 31 14.20 -33.24 -1.64
CA ALA A 31 13.81 -32.76 -0.31
C ALA A 31 12.64 -31.76 -0.41
N PRO A 32 11.83 -31.56 0.64
CA PRO A 32 10.75 -30.58 0.61
C PRO A 32 11.26 -29.16 0.32
N GLN A 33 10.61 -28.46 -0.61
CA GLN A 33 10.91 -27.08 -0.99
C GLN A 33 9.58 -26.31 -1.15
N TYR A 34 9.59 -25.02 -0.81
CA TYR A 34 8.40 -24.16 -0.77
C TYR A 34 8.50 -22.94 -1.70
N GLN A 35 9.35 -23.00 -2.73
CA GLN A 35 9.65 -21.85 -3.61
C GLN A 35 8.90 -21.88 -4.95
N GLN A 36 8.42 -23.05 -5.40
CA GLN A 36 7.79 -23.23 -6.72
C GLN A 36 6.37 -23.77 -6.58
N PRO A 37 5.38 -22.92 -6.24
CA PRO A 37 3.98 -23.35 -6.14
C PRO A 37 3.48 -23.77 -7.53
N THR A 38 2.88 -24.95 -7.64
CA THR A 38 2.29 -25.46 -8.90
C THR A 38 0.76 -25.44 -8.88
N HIS A 39 0.16 -25.51 -7.69
CA HIS A 39 -1.28 -25.48 -7.52
C HIS A 39 -1.63 -24.84 -6.18
N ILE A 40 -2.51 -23.85 -6.20
CA ILE A 40 -3.02 -23.14 -5.03
C ILE A 40 -4.54 -23.32 -5.02
N ALA A 41 -5.03 -24.04 -4.02
CA ALA A 41 -6.45 -24.23 -3.77
C ALA A 41 -6.87 -23.28 -2.64
N SER A 42 -7.59 -22.22 -3.01
CA SER A 42 -8.12 -21.24 -2.07
C SER A 42 -9.61 -21.48 -1.80
N PRO A 43 -10.18 -20.88 -0.74
CA PRO A 43 -11.61 -20.86 -0.50
C PRO A 43 -12.41 -20.31 -1.69
N GLU A 44 -13.74 -20.49 -1.66
CA GLU A 44 -14.66 -20.08 -2.73
C GLU A 44 -14.42 -20.79 -4.08
N ASP A 45 -13.89 -22.02 -4.03
CA ASP A 45 -13.53 -22.84 -5.20
C ASP A 45 -12.60 -22.12 -6.20
N VAL A 46 -11.75 -21.22 -5.70
CA VAL A 46 -10.75 -20.50 -6.50
C VAL A 46 -9.46 -21.31 -6.55
N MET A 47 -9.13 -21.79 -7.75
CA MET A 47 -7.92 -22.55 -8.01
C MET A 47 -6.95 -21.71 -8.84
N THR A 48 -5.67 -21.73 -8.48
CA THR A 48 -4.60 -21.12 -9.29
C THR A 48 -3.55 -22.16 -9.62
N GLU A 49 -3.32 -22.42 -10.90
CA GLU A 49 -2.28 -23.32 -11.40
C GLU A 49 -1.12 -22.55 -12.01
N LEU A 50 0.10 -22.97 -11.68
CA LEU A 50 1.33 -22.40 -12.22
C LEU A 50 2.14 -23.49 -12.91
N MET A 51 2.51 -23.24 -14.16
CA MET A 51 3.42 -24.11 -14.91
C MET A 51 4.80 -23.49 -15.03
N TYR A 52 5.82 -24.34 -15.09
CA TYR A 52 7.22 -23.93 -15.15
C TYR A 52 7.94 -24.62 -16.30
N ASP A 53 8.88 -23.91 -16.91
CA ASP A 53 9.81 -24.51 -17.87
C ASP A 53 10.93 -25.30 -17.17
N THR A 54 11.90 -25.76 -17.96
CA THR A 54 13.08 -26.49 -17.47
C THR A 54 14.06 -25.62 -16.69
N PHE A 55 14.01 -24.30 -16.85
CA PHE A 55 14.82 -23.31 -16.13
C PHE A 55 14.09 -22.75 -14.91
N THR A 56 12.94 -23.33 -14.57
CA THR A 56 12.09 -22.93 -13.44
C THR A 56 11.46 -21.55 -13.58
N ASN A 57 11.38 -21.02 -14.80
CA ASN A 57 10.60 -19.82 -15.05
C ASN A 57 9.11 -20.16 -15.15
N VAL A 58 8.25 -19.31 -14.59
CA VAL A 58 6.79 -19.47 -14.69
C VAL A 58 6.35 -19.22 -16.13
N THR A 59 5.75 -20.21 -16.80
CA THR A 59 5.27 -20.10 -18.18
C THR A 59 3.77 -19.78 -18.27
N THR A 60 2.98 -20.22 -17.30
CA THR A 60 1.56 -19.89 -17.25
C THR A 60 1.10 -19.72 -15.81
N ILE A 61 0.12 -18.85 -15.62
CA ILE A 61 -0.63 -18.71 -14.38
C ILE A 61 -2.09 -18.73 -14.78
N THR A 62 -2.83 -19.75 -14.34
CA THR A 62 -4.26 -19.91 -14.67
C THR A 62 -5.06 -19.88 -13.39
N GLN A 63 -5.94 -18.89 -13.26
CA GLN A 63 -6.95 -18.87 -12.21
C GLN A 63 -8.29 -19.37 -12.78
N TYR A 64 -8.98 -20.22 -12.03
CA TYR A 64 -10.27 -20.78 -12.44
C TYR A 64 -11.13 -21.20 -11.26
N GLY A 65 -12.43 -21.32 -11.51
CA GLY A 65 -13.44 -21.72 -10.53
C GLY A 65 -14.83 -21.37 -11.06
N GLY A 66 -15.88 -22.01 -10.55
CA GLY A 66 -17.27 -21.69 -10.95
C GLY A 66 -17.56 -21.76 -12.46
N GLY A 67 -16.79 -22.54 -13.23
CA GLY A 67 -16.89 -22.62 -14.70
C GLY A 67 -16.20 -21.48 -15.48
N LEU A 68 -15.52 -20.56 -14.79
CA LEU A 68 -14.72 -19.49 -15.37
C LEU A 68 -13.23 -19.83 -15.32
N SER A 69 -12.45 -19.29 -16.25
CA SER A 69 -11.00 -19.42 -16.27
C SER A 69 -10.36 -18.25 -17.00
N GLN A 70 -9.24 -17.78 -16.49
CA GLN A 70 -8.42 -16.76 -17.12
C GLN A 70 -6.95 -17.15 -16.96
N THR A 71 -6.16 -16.91 -18.00
CA THR A 71 -4.75 -17.33 -18.07
C THR A 71 -3.85 -16.16 -18.40
N GLU A 72 -2.76 -16.05 -17.64
CA GLU A 72 -1.59 -15.27 -18.01
C GLU A 72 -0.54 -16.20 -18.62
N LEU A 73 -0.14 -15.91 -19.85
CA LEU A 73 0.93 -16.61 -20.56
C LEU A 73 2.23 -15.82 -20.45
N ARG A 74 3.33 -16.50 -20.12
CA ARG A 74 4.67 -15.93 -20.05
C ARG A 74 5.61 -16.67 -20.99
N ARG A 75 6.52 -15.95 -21.65
CA ARG A 75 7.58 -16.53 -22.47
C ARG A 75 8.89 -15.82 -22.21
N TYR A 76 9.99 -16.56 -22.40
CA TYR A 76 11.33 -16.10 -22.10
C TYR A 76 12.21 -16.16 -23.35
N ASP A 77 13.16 -15.25 -23.45
CA ASP A 77 14.12 -15.22 -24.54
C ASP A 77 15.26 -16.24 -24.33
N SER A 78 16.22 -16.28 -25.25
CA SER A 78 17.37 -17.20 -25.15
C SER A 78 18.29 -16.94 -23.95
N HIS A 79 18.13 -15.81 -23.24
CA HIS A 79 18.86 -15.44 -22.04
C HIS A 79 18.00 -15.57 -20.78
N ASN A 80 16.82 -16.22 -20.87
CA ASN A 80 15.85 -16.37 -19.79
C ASN A 80 15.21 -15.06 -19.28
N ASN A 81 15.26 -13.97 -20.07
CA ASN A 81 14.52 -12.75 -19.73
C ASN A 81 13.05 -12.88 -20.18
N LEU A 82 12.11 -12.39 -19.38
CA LEU A 82 10.67 -12.40 -19.70
C LEU A 82 10.38 -11.51 -20.92
N CYS A 83 10.18 -12.08 -22.10
CA CYS A 83 10.02 -11.31 -23.34
C CYS A 83 8.56 -11.13 -23.78
N PHE A 84 7.62 -11.83 -23.15
CA PHE A 84 6.20 -11.71 -23.46
C PHE A 84 5.33 -12.07 -22.26
N VAL A 85 4.30 -11.26 -22.03
CA VAL A 85 3.17 -11.53 -21.14
C VAL A 85 1.89 -11.42 -21.95
N GLY A 86 1.01 -12.42 -21.89
CA GLY A 86 -0.26 -12.40 -22.61
C GLY A 86 -1.45 -12.61 -21.69
N ARG A 87 -2.42 -11.69 -21.75
CA ARG A 87 -3.69 -11.78 -21.03
C ARG A 87 -4.83 -11.23 -21.87
N ASN A 88 -6.00 -11.86 -21.77
CA ASN A 88 -7.17 -11.42 -22.55
C ASN A 88 -7.84 -10.16 -21.98
N ASP A 89 -7.69 -9.90 -20.69
CA ASP A 89 -8.33 -8.77 -19.99
C ASP A 89 -7.58 -7.45 -20.18
N THR A 90 -6.27 -7.50 -20.35
CA THR A 90 -5.40 -6.32 -20.31
C THR A 90 -4.52 -6.19 -21.54
N GLY A 91 -4.67 -7.11 -22.49
CA GLY A 91 -3.84 -7.16 -23.69
C GLY A 91 -2.49 -7.82 -23.42
N ASN A 92 -1.67 -7.83 -24.47
CA ASN A 92 -0.37 -8.48 -24.41
C ASN A 92 0.73 -7.44 -24.21
N VAL A 93 1.84 -7.85 -23.62
CA VAL A 93 3.04 -7.05 -23.42
C VAL A 93 4.22 -7.80 -24.01
N GLN A 94 5.00 -7.12 -24.82
CA GLN A 94 6.25 -7.62 -25.38
C GLN A 94 7.39 -6.79 -24.80
N LEU A 95 8.44 -7.46 -24.32
CA LEU A 95 9.58 -6.85 -23.67
C LEU A 95 10.86 -7.27 -24.38
N LYS A 96 11.82 -6.35 -24.45
CA LYS A 96 13.14 -6.61 -24.99
C LYS A 96 14.21 -6.05 -24.08
N TYR A 97 15.22 -6.86 -23.82
CA TYR A 97 16.35 -6.52 -22.96
C TYR A 97 17.65 -6.41 -23.75
N ASN A 98 18.59 -5.62 -23.23
CA ASN A 98 19.96 -5.58 -23.71
C ASN A 98 20.79 -6.74 -23.14
N LEU A 99 22.09 -6.78 -23.45
CA LEU A 99 23.00 -7.82 -22.97
C LEU A 99 23.27 -7.77 -21.45
N LEU A 100 22.95 -6.65 -20.79
CA LEU A 100 23.08 -6.47 -19.34
C LEU A 100 21.79 -6.85 -18.58
N GLY A 101 20.72 -7.22 -19.28
CA GLY A 101 19.42 -7.52 -18.67
C GLY A 101 18.56 -6.29 -18.39
N GLU A 102 18.92 -5.12 -18.93
CA GLU A 102 18.13 -3.89 -18.80
C GLU A 102 17.07 -3.83 -19.90
N LEU A 103 15.84 -3.41 -19.55
CA LEU A 103 14.71 -3.34 -20.48
C LEU A 103 14.96 -2.26 -21.53
N GLN A 104 15.22 -2.58 -22.79
CA GLN A 104 15.43 -1.58 -23.84
C GLN A 104 14.12 -0.95 -24.33
N TRP A 105 13.11 -1.78 -24.52
CA TRP A 105 11.79 -1.32 -24.93
C TRP A 105 10.70 -2.29 -24.51
N GLN A 106 9.50 -1.76 -24.36
CA GLN A 106 8.28 -2.52 -24.16
C GLN A 106 7.17 -2.05 -25.10
N ALA A 107 6.30 -2.96 -25.51
CA ALA A 107 5.11 -2.64 -26.30
C ALA A 107 3.91 -3.34 -25.67
N GLN A 108 2.88 -2.57 -25.31
CA GLN A 108 1.64 -3.07 -24.72
C GLN A 108 0.49 -3.00 -25.73
N GLY A 109 -0.45 -3.95 -25.64
CA GLY A 109 -1.62 -4.06 -26.52
C GLY A 109 -1.45 -5.13 -27.60
N HIS A 110 -1.51 -4.73 -28.87
CA HIS A 110 -1.52 -5.65 -30.03
C HIS A 110 -0.14 -6.23 -30.37
N VAL A 111 0.41 -7.03 -29.46
CA VAL A 111 1.61 -7.85 -29.68
C VAL A 111 1.27 -9.33 -29.48
N SER A 112 1.96 -10.26 -30.14
CA SER A 112 1.54 -11.67 -30.18
C SER A 112 2.61 -12.69 -29.78
N SER A 113 3.87 -12.26 -29.65
CA SER A 113 4.98 -13.16 -29.30
C SER A 113 6.21 -12.40 -28.84
N CYS A 114 7.19 -13.13 -28.31
CA CYS A 114 8.57 -12.63 -28.25
C CYS A 114 9.07 -12.38 -29.67
N GLY A 115 9.64 -11.21 -29.91
CA GLY A 115 10.09 -10.79 -31.24
C GLY A 115 11.27 -9.85 -31.11
N GLY A 116 12.22 -9.96 -32.04
CA GLY A 116 13.42 -9.12 -32.05
C GLY A 116 13.22 -7.75 -32.69
N THR A 117 12.17 -7.57 -33.51
CA THR A 117 11.89 -6.30 -34.19
C THR A 117 11.04 -5.42 -33.29
N LYS A 118 11.51 -4.21 -33.01
CA LYS A 118 10.83 -3.21 -32.19
C LYS A 118 9.51 -2.77 -32.84
N PRO A 119 8.35 -2.95 -32.18
CA PRO A 119 7.07 -2.39 -32.66
C PRO A 119 7.08 -0.86 -32.77
N VAL A 120 6.26 -0.29 -33.66
CA VAL A 120 6.20 1.17 -33.87
C VAL A 120 5.73 1.92 -32.62
N HIS A 121 4.84 1.33 -31.83
CA HIS A 121 4.32 1.89 -30.58
C HIS A 121 5.13 1.44 -29.34
N ALA A 122 6.33 0.89 -29.53
CA ALA A 122 7.16 0.47 -28.41
C ALA A 122 7.77 1.67 -27.69
N VAL A 123 7.59 1.70 -26.37
CA VAL A 123 8.15 2.67 -25.44
C VAL A 123 9.58 2.25 -25.12
N GLU A 124 10.54 3.15 -25.33
CA GLU A 124 11.96 2.90 -25.07
C GLU A 124 12.36 3.31 -23.67
N HIS A 125 13.29 2.57 -23.09
CA HIS A 125 13.91 2.91 -21.83
C HIS A 125 15.42 3.04 -22.08
N VAL A 126 15.97 4.17 -21.67
CA VAL A 126 17.36 4.55 -21.89
C VAL A 126 18.04 4.63 -20.54
N TYR A 127 19.19 3.98 -20.42
CA TYR A 127 19.98 3.94 -19.20
C TYR A 127 21.26 4.78 -19.33
N ASP A 128 21.78 5.26 -18.22
CA ASP A 128 23.11 5.86 -18.15
C ASP A 128 24.21 4.78 -18.15
N ASN A 129 25.47 5.20 -18.04
CA ASN A 129 26.62 4.29 -17.99
C ASN A 129 26.78 3.54 -16.65
N LEU A 130 25.95 3.84 -15.65
CA LEU A 130 25.88 3.16 -14.36
C LEU A 130 24.69 2.19 -14.28
N GLY A 131 23.87 2.12 -15.32
CA GLY A 131 22.68 1.28 -15.39
C GLY A 131 21.44 1.88 -14.74
N ASN A 132 21.45 3.17 -14.41
CA ASN A 132 20.26 3.86 -13.91
C ASN A 132 19.36 4.28 -15.07
N LEU A 133 18.03 4.18 -14.89
CA LEU A 133 17.08 4.67 -15.87
C LEU A 133 17.22 6.19 -16.03
N LYS A 134 17.51 6.63 -17.26
CA LYS A 134 17.76 8.03 -17.63
C LYS A 134 16.58 8.63 -18.40
N ALA A 135 15.90 7.85 -19.24
CA ALA A 135 14.73 8.33 -19.96
C ALA A 135 13.77 7.20 -20.33
N VAL A 136 12.49 7.54 -20.44
CA VAL A 136 11.44 6.73 -21.05
C VAL A 136 10.89 7.52 -22.24
N ASN A 137 11.13 7.02 -23.44
CA ASN A 137 10.73 7.72 -24.67
C ASN A 137 9.51 7.07 -25.29
N TYR A 138 8.49 7.87 -25.56
CA TYR A 138 7.25 7.45 -26.18
C TYR A 138 7.26 7.79 -27.68
N PRO A 139 6.86 6.85 -28.55
CA PRO A 139 6.91 7.05 -30.01
C PRO A 139 5.72 7.88 -30.56
N ASP A 140 4.81 8.34 -29.70
CA ASP A 140 3.62 9.11 -30.05
C ASP A 140 3.65 10.51 -29.41
N SER A 141 2.49 11.13 -29.19
CA SER A 141 2.39 12.44 -28.53
C SER A 141 2.45 12.37 -26.99
N THR A 142 2.65 11.19 -26.41
CA THR A 142 2.88 11.05 -24.96
C THR A 142 4.18 11.77 -24.60
N PRO A 143 4.21 12.62 -23.56
CA PRO A 143 5.45 13.27 -23.15
C PRO A 143 6.52 12.27 -22.71
N ASP A 144 7.73 12.38 -23.26
CA ASP A 144 8.90 11.65 -22.79
C ASP A 144 9.20 12.00 -21.33
N VAL A 145 9.66 11.00 -20.57
CA VAL A 145 10.08 11.16 -19.18
C VAL A 145 11.60 11.11 -19.10
N SER A 146 12.22 12.08 -18.43
CA SER A 146 13.68 12.10 -18.20
C SER A 146 14.03 12.23 -16.74
N TYR A 147 15.03 11.45 -16.32
CA TYR A 147 15.57 11.40 -14.96
C TYR A 147 16.95 12.04 -14.95
N THR A 148 17.18 12.93 -13.99
CA THR A 148 18.52 13.45 -13.66
C THR A 148 18.82 13.08 -12.22
N LEU A 149 19.92 12.36 -12.03
CA LEU A 149 20.42 11.96 -10.72
C LEU A 149 21.66 12.79 -10.35
N ASP A 150 21.88 13.01 -9.06
CA ASP A 150 23.16 13.50 -8.56
C ASP A 150 24.24 12.40 -8.53
N ASN A 151 25.44 12.75 -8.09
CA ASN A 151 26.58 11.81 -8.05
C ASN A 151 26.43 10.68 -7.02
N VAL A 152 25.45 10.75 -6.11
CA VAL A 152 25.16 9.71 -5.11
C VAL A 152 23.86 8.96 -5.40
N GLY A 153 23.21 9.24 -6.54
CA GLY A 153 22.03 8.54 -7.04
C GLY A 153 20.70 9.12 -6.59
N ASN A 154 20.66 10.29 -5.94
CA ASN A 154 19.38 10.94 -5.61
C ASN A 154 18.77 11.56 -6.88
N LEU A 155 17.45 11.46 -7.02
CA LEU A 155 16.71 12.08 -8.11
C LEU A 155 16.64 13.60 -7.91
N VAL A 156 17.37 14.38 -8.72
CA VAL A 156 17.38 15.86 -8.63
C VAL A 156 16.45 16.54 -9.62
N GLN A 157 16.10 15.87 -10.71
CA GLN A 157 15.08 16.35 -11.64
C GLN A 157 14.34 15.19 -12.30
N LEU A 158 13.03 15.34 -12.41
CA LEU A 158 12.16 14.46 -13.16
C LEU A 158 11.27 15.32 -14.07
N ALA A 159 11.33 15.09 -15.38
CA ALA A 159 10.55 15.86 -16.34
C ALA A 159 9.69 14.94 -17.20
N ALA A 160 8.41 15.29 -17.37
CA ALA A 160 7.50 14.72 -18.36
C ALA A 160 7.15 15.80 -19.40
N GLY A 161 7.87 15.81 -20.51
CA GLY A 161 7.83 16.91 -21.48
C GLY A 161 8.14 18.27 -20.83
N HIS A 162 7.13 19.12 -20.70
CA HIS A 162 7.27 20.46 -20.10
C HIS A 162 6.80 20.55 -18.63
N VAL A 163 6.37 19.44 -18.04
CA VAL A 163 6.07 19.35 -16.62
C VAL A 163 7.34 18.87 -15.91
N VAL A 164 7.91 19.69 -15.03
CA VAL A 164 9.23 19.43 -14.43
C VAL A 164 9.14 19.45 -12.91
N GLN A 165 9.73 18.47 -12.24
CA GLN A 165 9.92 18.40 -10.80
C GLN A 165 11.40 18.47 -10.50
N ASP A 166 11.81 19.47 -9.73
CA ASP A 166 13.17 19.61 -9.23
C ASP A 166 13.23 19.29 -7.74
N TYR A 167 14.29 18.60 -7.32
CA TYR A 167 14.53 18.20 -5.94
C TYR A 167 15.88 18.74 -5.46
N VAL A 168 15.89 19.29 -4.25
CA VAL A 168 17.10 19.74 -3.58
C VAL A 168 17.30 18.94 -2.31
N TYR A 169 18.50 18.38 -2.13
CA TYR A 169 18.87 17.62 -0.94
C TYR A 169 19.96 18.34 -0.15
N ASN A 170 19.93 18.21 1.17
CA ASN A 170 21.01 18.67 2.02
C ASN A 170 22.25 17.77 1.92
N ASN A 171 23.33 18.17 2.58
CA ASN A 171 24.59 17.41 2.63
C ASN A 171 24.49 16.03 3.32
N GLN A 172 23.36 15.70 3.94
CA GLN A 172 23.06 14.40 4.56
C GLN A 172 22.06 13.58 3.72
N GLY A 173 21.68 14.06 2.53
CA GLY A 173 20.75 13.38 1.64
C GLY A 173 19.27 13.50 2.01
N ALA A 174 18.91 14.39 2.94
CA ALA A 174 17.50 14.66 3.25
C ALA A 174 16.95 15.73 2.28
N LEU A 175 15.71 15.53 1.82
CA LEU A 175 15.04 16.38 0.84
C LEU A 175 14.67 17.74 1.45
N GLU A 176 15.27 18.83 1.00
CA GLU A 176 15.02 20.19 1.49
C GLU A 176 13.97 20.95 0.67
N SER A 177 13.82 20.65 -0.62
CA SER A 177 12.86 21.37 -1.47
C SER A 177 12.39 20.52 -2.64
N GLU A 178 11.12 20.69 -2.99
CA GLU A 178 10.48 20.15 -4.19
C GLU A 178 9.86 21.31 -4.97
N THR A 179 10.21 21.44 -6.24
CA THR A 179 9.66 22.49 -7.12
C THR A 179 8.99 21.88 -8.35
N LEU A 180 7.70 22.16 -8.53
CA LEU A 180 6.88 21.72 -9.66
C LEU A 180 6.64 22.89 -10.63
N THR A 181 7.14 22.75 -11.85
CA THR A 181 6.86 23.64 -12.97
C THR A 181 5.80 23.00 -13.87
N VAL A 182 4.68 23.70 -14.09
CA VAL A 182 3.56 23.24 -14.94
C VAL A 182 3.30 24.25 -16.06
N PRO A 183 3.17 23.82 -17.33
CA PRO A 183 2.86 24.70 -18.46
C PRO A 183 1.57 25.50 -18.26
N GLY A 184 1.62 26.79 -18.56
CA GLY A 184 0.50 27.72 -18.43
C GLY A 184 0.38 28.41 -17.08
N ARG A 185 1.24 28.09 -16.10
CA ARG A 185 1.47 28.95 -14.92
C ARG A 185 2.67 29.85 -15.13
N SER A 186 2.62 31.04 -14.52
CA SER A 186 3.75 31.98 -14.52
C SER A 186 4.82 31.62 -13.50
N GLU A 187 4.42 31.05 -12.35
CA GLU A 187 5.31 30.71 -11.24
C GLU A 187 5.21 29.22 -10.90
N PRO A 188 6.32 28.54 -10.60
CA PRO A 188 6.27 27.16 -10.14
C PRO A 188 5.64 27.07 -8.74
N PHE A 189 5.29 25.85 -8.33
CA PHE A 189 4.98 25.57 -6.93
C PHE A 189 6.23 25.04 -6.25
N THR A 190 6.62 25.64 -5.12
CA THR A 190 7.78 25.18 -4.33
C THR A 190 7.34 24.86 -2.91
N VAL A 191 7.69 23.66 -2.45
CA VAL A 191 7.55 23.22 -1.05
C VAL A 191 8.95 23.09 -0.46
N ASP A 192 9.19 23.70 0.70
CA ASP A 192 10.46 23.52 1.42
C ASP A 192 10.26 22.69 2.69
N TYR A 193 11.19 21.80 2.96
CA TYR A 193 11.27 20.99 4.16
C TYR A 193 12.46 21.45 5.01
N ARG A 194 12.20 21.69 6.29
CA ARG A 194 13.24 22.08 7.25
C ARG A 194 13.45 20.97 8.24
N TYR A 195 14.69 20.75 8.65
CA TYR A 195 15.06 19.72 9.61
C TYR A 195 15.70 20.32 10.86
N ASN A 196 15.56 19.64 11.99
CA ASN A 196 16.36 19.95 13.17
C ASN A 196 17.77 19.33 13.04
N ASN A 197 18.60 19.49 14.08
CA ASN A 197 19.98 18.95 14.07
C ASN A 197 20.04 17.41 14.04
N ASP A 198 18.95 16.72 14.37
CA ASP A 198 18.83 15.26 14.38
C ASP A 198 18.20 14.73 13.08
N LEU A 199 18.08 15.57 12.03
CA LEU A 199 17.41 15.29 10.76
C LEU A 199 15.91 14.94 10.86
N ALA A 200 15.26 15.31 11.96
CA ALA A 200 13.81 15.19 12.06
C ALA A 200 13.10 16.37 11.36
N PRO A 201 12.02 16.14 10.58
CA PRO A 201 11.21 17.20 9.99
C PRO A 201 10.72 18.20 11.04
N SER A 202 11.13 19.45 10.90
CA SER A 202 10.86 20.54 11.84
C SER A 202 9.86 21.56 11.31
N ALA A 203 9.78 21.73 9.98
CA ALA A 203 8.76 22.55 9.34
C ALA A 203 8.57 22.17 7.87
N ILE A 204 7.39 22.52 7.33
CA ILE A 204 7.07 22.48 5.90
C ILE A 204 6.65 23.90 5.49
N VAL A 205 7.21 24.41 4.39
CA VAL A 205 6.84 25.70 3.81
C VAL A 205 5.99 25.43 2.58
N TYR A 206 4.70 25.77 2.63
CA TYR A 206 3.78 25.55 1.51
C TYR A 206 3.92 26.65 0.43
N PRO A 207 3.61 26.34 -0.85
CA PRO A 207 3.67 27.31 -1.94
C PRO A 207 2.77 28.53 -1.74
N GLY A 208 3.02 29.59 -2.53
CA GLY A 208 2.23 30.82 -2.51
C GLY A 208 2.69 31.81 -1.45
N SER A 209 2.00 31.88 -0.31
CA SER A 209 2.30 32.84 0.77
C SER A 209 3.54 32.51 1.61
N GLN A 210 4.32 31.49 1.20
CA GLN A 210 5.42 30.92 1.99
C GLN A 210 5.00 30.58 3.42
N GLN A 211 3.83 29.97 3.53
CA GLN A 211 3.25 29.60 4.81
C GLN A 211 4.11 28.54 5.47
N VAL A 212 4.82 28.94 6.53
CA VAL A 212 5.65 28.04 7.32
C VAL A 212 4.79 27.32 8.35
N VAL A 213 4.67 26.00 8.22
CA VAL A 213 4.00 25.10 9.16
C VAL A 213 5.07 24.41 10.00
N GLN A 214 5.15 24.77 11.28
CA GLN A 214 6.09 24.27 12.27
C GLN A 214 5.59 22.97 12.90
N LEU A 215 6.49 22.00 13.06
CA LEU A 215 6.23 20.68 13.60
C LEU A 215 6.76 20.47 15.03
N LEU A 216 7.90 21.10 15.36
CA LEU A 216 8.63 20.93 16.63
C LEU A 216 8.74 19.45 17.05
N PRO A 217 9.53 18.64 16.33
CA PRO A 217 9.62 17.21 16.62
C PRO A 217 10.22 16.92 18.00
N ASN A 218 9.74 15.85 18.64
CA ASN A 218 10.34 15.29 19.84
C ASN A 218 11.65 14.53 19.52
N ALA A 219 12.26 13.90 20.54
CA ALA A 219 13.50 13.14 20.37
C ALA A 219 13.38 11.88 19.47
N PHE A 220 12.16 11.43 19.18
CA PHE A 220 11.87 10.34 18.23
C PHE A 220 11.55 10.86 16.81
N GLY A 221 11.62 12.17 16.59
CA GLY A 221 11.29 12.80 15.32
C GLY A 221 9.79 13.02 15.09
N GLU A 222 8.95 12.71 16.08
CA GLU A 222 7.49 12.83 15.95
C GLU A 222 7.04 14.28 16.22
N PRO A 223 6.15 14.86 15.41
CA PRO A 223 5.71 16.25 15.58
C PRO A 223 4.91 16.44 16.86
N THR A 224 5.27 17.41 17.71
CA THR A 224 4.48 17.76 18.91
C THR A 224 3.44 18.85 18.65
N GLN A 225 3.51 19.50 17.49
CA GLN A 225 2.51 20.45 17.00
C GLN A 225 2.43 20.45 15.47
N VAL A 226 1.40 21.08 14.94
CA VAL A 226 1.30 21.50 13.54
C VAL A 226 0.70 22.90 13.56
N ALA A 227 1.51 23.93 13.35
CA ALA A 227 1.07 25.31 13.51
C ALA A 227 1.81 26.29 12.58
N SER A 228 1.15 27.35 12.15
CA SER A 228 1.76 28.49 11.47
C SER A 228 1.64 29.76 12.30
N SER A 229 2.27 30.86 11.87
CA SER A 229 2.24 32.13 12.62
C SER A 229 0.80 32.61 12.81
N GLY A 230 0.34 32.63 14.07
CA GLY A 230 -1.02 33.03 14.44
C GLY A 230 -2.12 32.01 14.14
N ARG A 231 -1.77 30.79 13.70
CA ARG A 231 -2.72 29.69 13.42
C ARG A 231 -2.22 28.37 13.99
N SER A 232 -3.02 27.72 14.81
CA SER A 232 -2.77 26.33 15.22
C SER A 232 -3.60 25.40 14.34
N TYR A 233 -3.03 24.26 13.91
CA TYR A 233 -3.77 23.18 13.27
C TYR A 233 -3.92 21.98 14.21
N ALA A 234 -2.85 21.60 14.89
CA ALA A 234 -2.83 20.60 15.95
C ALA A 234 -1.79 20.96 17.03
N ILE A 235 -2.13 20.72 18.30
CA ILE A 235 -1.25 20.89 19.46
C ILE A 235 -1.47 19.75 20.46
N ASN A 236 -0.57 19.62 21.44
CA ASN A 236 -0.62 18.56 22.47
C ASN A 236 -0.70 17.17 21.83
N ILE A 237 0.17 16.92 20.86
CA ILE A 237 0.17 15.69 20.08
C ILE A 237 0.92 14.61 20.88
N ASP A 238 0.21 13.52 21.16
CA ASP A 238 0.74 12.33 21.84
C ASP A 238 0.63 11.11 20.93
N PHE A 239 1.56 10.19 21.10
CA PHE A 239 1.67 8.96 20.31
C PHE A 239 1.51 7.72 21.20
N HIS A 240 1.03 6.63 20.60
CA HIS A 240 1.11 5.29 21.18
C HIS A 240 2.55 4.80 21.09
N ALA A 241 2.91 3.79 21.89
CA ALA A 241 4.24 3.18 21.82
C ALA A 241 4.58 2.58 20.45
N SER A 242 3.56 2.28 19.63
CA SER A 242 3.69 1.85 18.24
C SER A 242 3.98 2.99 17.24
N GLY A 243 4.02 4.26 17.67
CA GLY A 243 4.23 5.43 16.82
C GLY A 243 2.96 5.98 16.15
N GLY A 244 1.80 5.34 16.35
CA GLY A 244 0.50 5.86 15.88
C GLY A 244 0.00 7.03 16.74
N VAL A 245 -0.67 8.02 16.13
CA VAL A 245 -1.23 9.16 16.86
C VAL A 245 -2.27 8.69 17.88
N LYS A 246 -2.04 8.99 19.16
CA LYS A 246 -2.91 8.65 20.29
C LYS A 246 -3.92 9.73 20.58
N SER A 247 -3.48 10.99 20.65
CA SER A 247 -4.35 12.13 20.89
C SER A 247 -3.73 13.42 20.39
N PHE A 248 -4.56 14.40 20.06
CA PHE A 248 -4.15 15.78 19.85
C PHE A 248 -5.35 16.72 19.98
N THR A 249 -5.10 18.01 20.05
CA THR A 249 -6.14 19.04 20.00
C THR A 249 -6.02 19.81 18.69
N TYR A 250 -7.07 19.79 17.86
CA TYR A 250 -7.17 20.63 16.68
C TYR A 250 -7.12 22.12 17.07
N GLY A 251 -6.67 22.98 16.18
CA GLY A 251 -6.55 24.43 16.44
C GLY A 251 -7.85 25.13 16.81
N ASN A 252 -9.00 24.57 16.42
CA ASN A 252 -10.32 25.04 16.82
C ASN A 252 -10.80 24.48 18.17
N GLY A 253 -9.95 23.74 18.90
CA GLY A 253 -10.21 23.15 20.21
C GLY A 253 -11.11 21.91 20.20
N VAL A 254 -11.28 21.24 19.05
CA VAL A 254 -11.77 19.85 19.00
C VAL A 254 -10.61 18.94 19.44
N THR A 255 -10.87 17.89 20.21
CA THR A 255 -9.84 16.93 20.66
C THR A 255 -10.01 15.60 19.96
N HIS A 256 -8.94 15.10 19.34
CA HIS A 256 -8.84 13.76 18.79
C HIS A 256 -8.34 12.76 19.83
N GLN A 257 -8.87 11.55 19.80
CA GLN A 257 -8.37 10.41 20.55
C GLN A 257 -8.52 9.11 19.75
N SER A 258 -7.49 8.26 19.81
CA SER A 258 -7.53 6.88 19.35
C SER A 258 -7.24 5.91 20.50
N VAL A 259 -7.95 4.80 20.54
CA VAL A 259 -7.74 3.73 21.51
C VAL A 259 -7.41 2.45 20.76
N LEU A 260 -6.30 1.82 21.13
CA LEU A 260 -5.87 0.54 20.58
C LEU A 260 -6.30 -0.58 21.52
N ASP A 261 -6.60 -1.74 20.96
CA ASP A 261 -6.72 -2.98 21.72
C ASP A 261 -5.36 -3.35 22.34
N SER A 262 -5.38 -3.76 23.60
CA SER A 262 -4.16 -4.00 24.39
C SER A 262 -3.30 -5.18 23.94
N VAL A 263 -3.84 -6.06 23.07
CA VAL A 263 -3.15 -7.27 22.61
C VAL A 263 -2.79 -7.17 21.15
N SER A 264 -3.76 -6.78 20.30
CA SER A 264 -3.60 -6.71 18.85
C SER A 264 -3.00 -5.39 18.36
N ASN A 265 -3.00 -4.34 19.18
CA ASN A 265 -2.68 -2.95 18.79
C ASN A 265 -3.58 -2.39 17.67
N LEU A 266 -4.69 -3.04 17.34
CA LEU A 266 -5.65 -2.54 16.37
C LEU A 266 -6.50 -1.40 16.97
N PRO A 267 -6.84 -0.35 16.21
CA PRO A 267 -7.71 0.72 16.69
C PRO A 267 -9.13 0.22 16.97
N ILE A 268 -9.55 0.21 18.23
CA ILE A 268 -10.92 -0.18 18.62
C ILE A 268 -11.86 1.01 18.78
N GLN A 269 -11.30 2.23 18.87
CA GLN A 269 -12.07 3.46 18.90
C GLN A 269 -11.29 4.62 18.30
N MET A 270 -12.00 5.51 17.61
CA MET A 270 -11.50 6.81 17.18
C MET A 270 -12.57 7.88 17.42
N SER A 271 -12.21 8.99 18.04
CA SER A 271 -13.17 10.06 18.35
C SER A 271 -12.58 11.46 18.21
N ASP A 272 -13.42 12.39 17.74
CA ASP A 272 -13.16 13.83 17.74
C ASP A 272 -14.29 14.53 18.52
N MET A 273 -13.95 15.25 19.58
CA MET A 273 -14.89 15.82 20.55
C MET A 273 -14.71 17.33 20.72
N LYS A 274 -15.79 18.10 20.73
CA LYS A 274 -15.80 19.50 21.17
C LYS A 274 -16.53 19.60 22.51
N GLY A 275 -15.78 19.55 23.61
CA GLY A 275 -16.39 19.39 24.93
C GLY A 275 -17.16 18.07 24.99
N MET A 276 -18.48 18.13 25.19
CA MET A 276 -19.35 16.93 25.18
C MET A 276 -19.94 16.60 23.80
N SER A 277 -19.73 17.44 22.79
CA SER A 277 -20.30 17.24 21.45
C SER A 277 -19.40 16.35 20.60
N ARG A 278 -19.97 15.28 20.04
CA ARG A 278 -19.28 14.37 19.11
C ARG A 278 -19.19 14.99 17.72
N VAL A 279 -17.98 15.33 17.28
CA VAL A 279 -17.69 15.69 15.90
C VAL A 279 -17.51 14.42 15.07
N MET A 280 -16.77 13.45 15.59
CA MET A 280 -16.62 12.10 15.02
C MET A 280 -16.56 11.11 16.18
N TRP A 281 -17.13 9.92 16.01
CA TRP A 281 -16.98 8.83 16.97
C TRP A 281 -17.22 7.50 16.26
N PHE A 282 -16.22 6.64 16.23
CA PHE A 282 -16.33 5.29 15.68
C PHE A 282 -15.77 4.28 16.67
N ASP A 283 -16.55 3.23 16.92
CA ASP A 283 -16.09 2.02 17.62
C ASP A 283 -15.99 0.87 16.61
N TYR A 284 -14.90 0.09 16.69
CA TYR A 284 -14.58 -0.98 15.74
C TYR A 284 -14.52 -2.34 16.44
N GLY A 285 -15.13 -3.34 15.82
CA GLY A 285 -14.94 -4.75 16.15
C GLY A 285 -14.11 -5.44 15.07
N TYR A 286 -13.29 -6.42 15.46
CA TYR A 286 -12.45 -7.19 14.55
C TYR A 286 -12.67 -8.69 14.73
N ASP A 287 -12.44 -9.45 13.66
CA ASP A 287 -12.13 -10.87 13.79
C ASP A 287 -10.62 -11.07 13.98
N ASN A 288 -10.22 -12.34 14.13
CA ASN A 288 -8.82 -12.71 14.32
C ASN A 288 -7.96 -12.57 13.04
N ASN A 289 -8.56 -12.29 11.87
CA ASN A 289 -7.85 -11.93 10.63
C ASN A 289 -7.72 -10.40 10.48
N ALA A 290 -8.10 -9.63 11.51
CA ALA A 290 -8.16 -8.17 11.49
C ALA A 290 -9.14 -7.60 10.45
N ASN A 291 -10.14 -8.37 10.00
CA ASN A 291 -11.25 -7.80 9.26
C ASN A 291 -12.17 -7.05 10.23
N ILE A 292 -12.67 -5.88 9.84
CA ILE A 292 -13.65 -5.14 10.65
C ILE A 292 -14.97 -5.91 10.62
N THR A 293 -15.43 -6.41 11.75
CA THR A 293 -16.71 -7.12 11.89
C THR A 293 -17.84 -6.22 12.36
N GLN A 294 -17.52 -5.04 12.89
CA GLN A 294 -18.48 -4.04 13.35
C GLN A 294 -17.90 -2.64 13.24
N LEU A 295 -18.73 -1.68 12.82
CA LEU A 295 -18.40 -0.25 12.79
C LEU A 295 -19.59 0.54 13.30
N LEU A 296 -19.47 1.11 14.51
CA LEU A 296 -20.55 1.86 15.16
C LEU A 296 -20.27 3.35 15.11
N ASP A 297 -21.10 4.10 14.39
CA ASP A 297 -21.09 5.56 14.37
C ASP A 297 -21.76 6.15 15.62
N GLY A 298 -20.94 6.58 16.58
CA GLY A 298 -21.40 7.22 17.79
C GLY A 298 -21.95 8.64 17.60
N THR A 299 -21.81 9.25 16.43
CA THR A 299 -22.42 10.55 16.11
C THR A 299 -23.86 10.41 15.63
N ASP A 300 -24.16 9.33 14.90
CA ASP A 300 -25.48 9.04 14.35
C ASP A 300 -25.70 7.54 14.22
N SER A 301 -26.46 6.97 15.15
CA SER A 301 -26.68 5.52 15.18
C SER A 301 -27.46 4.98 13.98
N GLY A 302 -28.09 5.83 13.17
CA GLY A 302 -28.69 5.43 11.91
C GLY A 302 -27.69 4.86 10.91
N TYR A 303 -26.40 5.21 11.04
CA TYR A 303 -25.31 4.75 10.18
C TYR A 303 -24.47 3.61 10.76
N HIS A 304 -24.85 3.03 11.91
CA HIS A 304 -24.17 1.84 12.41
C HIS A 304 -24.17 0.72 11.37
N LEU A 305 -23.02 0.04 11.25
CA LEU A 305 -22.87 -1.27 10.64
C LEU A 305 -22.67 -2.28 11.77
N ASN A 306 -23.77 -2.91 12.18
CA ASN A 306 -23.80 -3.81 13.32
C ASN A 306 -23.00 -5.08 13.06
N THR A 307 -23.00 -5.54 11.81
CA THR A 307 -22.16 -6.65 11.34
C THR A 307 -21.60 -6.37 9.96
N LEU A 308 -20.37 -6.79 9.73
CA LEU A 308 -19.73 -6.92 8.43
C LEU A 308 -19.26 -8.37 8.30
N SER A 309 -19.57 -9.00 7.17
CA SER A 309 -19.29 -10.42 6.92
C SER A 309 -18.38 -10.57 5.71
N TYR A 310 -17.52 -11.58 5.76
CA TYR A 310 -16.51 -11.85 4.74
C TYR A 310 -16.57 -13.31 4.29
N ASP A 311 -16.13 -13.62 3.08
CA ASP A 311 -15.98 -14.99 2.60
C ASP A 311 -14.63 -15.61 3.01
N GLY A 312 -14.31 -16.84 2.59
CA GLY A 312 -13.07 -17.50 3.00
C GLY A 312 -11.78 -16.84 2.47
N LEU A 313 -11.89 -15.95 1.50
CA LEU A 313 -10.81 -15.13 0.94
C LEU A 313 -10.71 -13.74 1.58
N ASP A 314 -11.45 -13.51 2.68
CA ASP A 314 -11.57 -12.23 3.37
C ASP A 314 -12.15 -11.10 2.49
N ARG A 315 -12.92 -11.42 1.46
CA ARG A 315 -13.67 -10.41 0.66
C ARG A 315 -14.98 -10.08 1.34
N LEU A 316 -15.39 -8.81 1.32
CA LEU A 316 -16.64 -8.36 1.95
C LEU A 316 -17.84 -8.95 1.21
N ILE A 317 -18.70 -9.73 1.87
CA ILE A 317 -19.93 -10.29 1.26
C ILE A 317 -21.21 -9.58 1.73
N GLY A 318 -21.15 -8.81 2.82
CA GLY A 318 -22.29 -8.02 3.22
C GLY A 318 -22.14 -7.28 4.54
N THR A 319 -23.06 -6.35 4.77
CA THR A 319 -23.16 -5.56 6.00
C THR A 319 -24.61 -5.52 6.47
N SER A 320 -24.83 -5.57 7.79
CA SER A 320 -26.13 -5.24 8.39
C SER A 320 -26.09 -3.86 9.02
N GLY A 321 -26.78 -2.89 8.41
CA GLY A 321 -26.79 -1.51 8.86
C GLY A 321 -28.13 -1.06 9.43
N ASN A 322 -28.10 0.03 10.18
CA ASN A 322 -29.30 0.67 10.73
C ASN A 322 -30.07 1.47 9.67
N SER A 323 -31.06 2.26 10.09
CA SER A 323 -32.07 2.87 9.21
C SER A 323 -31.52 3.76 8.08
N LYS A 324 -30.32 4.34 8.23
CA LYS A 324 -29.69 5.18 7.20
C LYS A 324 -28.64 4.42 6.39
N ALA A 325 -27.81 3.61 7.04
CA ALA A 325 -26.80 2.80 6.35
C ALA A 325 -27.43 1.68 5.51
N GLY A 326 -28.51 1.06 6.00
CA GLY A 326 -29.14 -0.09 5.36
C GLY A 326 -28.27 -1.33 5.34
N ASN A 327 -28.81 -2.40 4.73
CA ASN A 327 -28.03 -3.60 4.46
C ASN A 327 -27.30 -3.46 3.12
N ALA A 328 -26.17 -4.14 3.00
CA ALA A 328 -25.48 -4.35 1.74
C ALA A 328 -25.13 -5.82 1.56
N SER A 329 -25.07 -6.26 0.30
CA SER A 329 -24.53 -7.58 -0.07
C SER A 329 -23.71 -7.46 -1.34
N VAL A 330 -22.67 -8.29 -1.45
CA VAL A 330 -21.76 -8.32 -2.58
C VAL A 330 -21.54 -9.75 -2.99
N ASP A 331 -21.81 -10.04 -4.25
CA ASP A 331 -21.53 -11.34 -4.85
C ASP A 331 -20.30 -11.24 -5.73
N TYR A 332 -19.48 -12.29 -5.72
CA TYR A 332 -18.28 -12.40 -6.54
C TYR A 332 -18.31 -13.63 -7.42
N ASP A 333 -17.68 -13.54 -8.58
CA ASP A 333 -17.26 -14.72 -9.32
C ASP A 333 -15.91 -15.28 -8.80
N ALA A 334 -15.51 -16.42 -9.35
CA ALA A 334 -14.26 -17.09 -8.98
C ALA A 334 -12.98 -16.37 -9.46
N LEU A 335 -13.11 -15.36 -10.32
CA LEU A 335 -12.00 -14.49 -10.73
C LEU A 335 -11.98 -13.20 -9.91
N GLY A 336 -12.82 -13.10 -8.88
CA GLY A 336 -12.88 -11.97 -7.96
C GLY A 336 -13.59 -10.74 -8.51
N ASN A 337 -14.36 -10.86 -9.60
CA ASN A 337 -15.18 -9.75 -10.08
C ASN A 337 -16.47 -9.66 -9.26
N ILE A 338 -16.91 -8.45 -8.97
CA ILE A 338 -18.25 -8.21 -8.40
C ILE A 338 -19.30 -8.55 -9.46
N THR A 339 -20.23 -9.46 -9.15
CA THR A 339 -21.35 -9.85 -10.02
C THR A 339 -22.66 -9.18 -9.61
N GLN A 340 -22.81 -8.85 -8.32
CA GLN A 340 -23.91 -8.05 -7.81
C GLN A 340 -23.44 -7.20 -6.63
N LEU A 341 -23.90 -5.95 -6.57
CA LEU A 341 -23.74 -5.06 -5.43
C LEU A 341 -25.10 -4.51 -5.03
N VAL A 342 -25.60 -4.95 -3.87
CA VAL A 342 -26.79 -4.41 -3.23
C VAL A 342 -26.34 -3.49 -2.11
N THR A 343 -26.93 -2.30 -2.05
CA THR A 343 -26.74 -1.31 -0.98
C THR A 343 -28.10 -0.73 -0.61
N HIS A 344 -28.18 0.16 0.39
CA HIS A 344 -29.44 0.62 0.98
C HIS A 344 -30.55 0.98 -0.01
N ASN A 345 -30.20 1.66 -1.12
CA ASN A 345 -31.15 2.26 -2.05
C ASN A 345 -30.89 1.89 -3.53
N ARG A 346 -30.02 0.90 -3.78
CA ARG A 346 -29.76 0.39 -5.14
C ARG A 346 -29.29 -1.06 -5.15
N THR A 347 -29.60 -1.72 -6.25
CA THR A 347 -28.99 -2.97 -6.70
C THR A 347 -28.30 -2.71 -8.03
N LEU A 348 -27.07 -3.17 -8.16
CA LEU A 348 -26.28 -3.14 -9.38
C LEU A 348 -25.95 -4.58 -9.79
N ASP A 349 -26.39 -5.00 -10.98
CA ASP A 349 -26.11 -6.31 -11.56
C ASP A 349 -25.05 -6.16 -12.66
N TYR A 350 -23.95 -6.89 -12.55
CA TYR A 350 -22.78 -6.75 -13.40
C TYR A 350 -22.76 -7.86 -14.43
N HIS A 351 -22.48 -7.50 -15.68
CA HIS A 351 -22.38 -8.44 -16.79
C HIS A 351 -20.98 -8.39 -17.38
N TYR A 352 -20.36 -9.55 -17.54
CA TYR A 352 -18.99 -9.67 -18.04
C TYR A 352 -18.95 -10.44 -19.35
N ASN A 353 -18.00 -10.07 -20.20
CA ASN A 353 -17.49 -10.96 -21.22
C ASN A 353 -16.55 -11.97 -20.54
N THR A 354 -17.02 -13.20 -20.36
CA THR A 354 -16.28 -14.24 -19.63
C THR A 354 -15.00 -14.70 -20.34
N ALA A 355 -14.89 -14.50 -21.65
CA ALA A 355 -13.67 -14.85 -22.40
C ALA A 355 -12.57 -13.79 -22.27
N LEU A 356 -12.96 -12.53 -22.05
CA LEU A 356 -12.04 -11.41 -21.85
C LEU A 356 -11.89 -11.01 -20.39
N ASN A 357 -12.70 -11.53 -19.48
CA ASN A 357 -12.77 -11.09 -18.09
C ASN A 357 -12.94 -9.55 -17.96
N ARG A 358 -13.80 -8.97 -18.83
CA ARG A 358 -14.08 -7.53 -18.89
C ARG A 358 -15.55 -7.24 -18.65
N LEU A 359 -15.84 -6.23 -17.83
CA LEU A 359 -17.19 -5.75 -17.56
C LEU A 359 -17.78 -5.18 -18.86
N THR A 360 -18.97 -5.62 -19.27
CA THR A 360 -19.66 -5.15 -20.47
C THR A 360 -20.78 -4.18 -20.16
N SER A 361 -21.49 -4.35 -19.04
CA SER A 361 -22.57 -3.45 -18.62
C SER A 361 -22.89 -3.62 -17.12
N VAL A 362 -23.54 -2.63 -16.54
CA VAL A 362 -24.10 -2.67 -15.17
C VAL A 362 -25.56 -2.22 -15.22
N ASN A 363 -26.46 -3.11 -14.84
CA ASN A 363 -27.89 -2.80 -14.75
C ASN A 363 -28.22 -2.34 -13.33
N GLY A 364 -28.72 -1.12 -13.20
CA GLY A 364 -29.09 -0.54 -11.92
C GLY A 364 -30.59 -0.55 -11.68
N SER A 365 -31.02 -0.94 -10.49
CA SER A 365 -32.40 -0.80 -10.01
C SER A 365 -32.47 -0.19 -8.61
N GLY A 366 -33.52 0.57 -8.32
CA GLY A 366 -33.65 1.35 -7.07
C GLY A 366 -33.50 2.86 -7.28
N ALA A 367 -33.75 3.63 -6.24
CA ALA A 367 -33.89 5.09 -6.33
C ALA A 367 -32.58 5.83 -6.63
N ALA A 368 -31.43 5.27 -6.24
CA ALA A 368 -30.11 5.86 -6.44
C ALA A 368 -29.23 5.05 -7.41
N ALA A 369 -29.81 4.14 -8.17
CA ALA A 369 -29.07 3.28 -9.07
C ALA A 369 -28.66 4.03 -10.35
N LYS A 370 -27.40 3.88 -10.75
CA LYS A 370 -26.88 4.34 -12.04
C LYS A 370 -26.61 3.11 -12.92
N SER A 371 -27.26 3.06 -14.08
CA SER A 371 -27.00 2.02 -15.08
C SER A 371 -25.91 2.46 -16.04
N TYR A 372 -25.09 1.50 -16.47
CA TYR A 372 -24.04 1.65 -17.47
C TYR A 372 -24.33 0.65 -18.59
N SER A 373 -24.81 1.12 -19.73
CA SER A 373 -25.33 0.25 -20.80
C SER A 373 -24.23 -0.47 -21.58
N SER A 374 -23.02 0.08 -21.55
CA SER A 374 -21.84 -0.46 -22.23
C SER A 374 -20.55 0.02 -21.56
N PHE A 375 -19.49 -0.77 -21.71
CA PHE A 375 -18.12 -0.38 -21.43
C PHE A 375 -17.24 -0.78 -22.61
N ASP A 376 -16.57 0.21 -23.20
CA ASP A 376 -15.61 0.00 -24.28
C ASP A 376 -14.18 0.10 -23.75
N TYR A 377 -13.27 -0.69 -24.30
CA TYR A 377 -11.90 -0.79 -23.83
C TYR A 377 -10.91 -0.55 -24.96
N ASP A 378 -9.78 0.08 -24.63
CA ASP A 378 -8.62 0.05 -25.51
C ASP A 378 -7.93 -1.32 -25.48
N THR A 379 -6.86 -1.44 -26.27
CA THR A 379 -6.12 -2.68 -26.46
C THR A 379 -5.28 -3.08 -25.24
N ARG A 380 -5.15 -2.17 -24.26
CA ARG A 380 -4.40 -2.33 -23.00
C ARG A 380 -5.34 -2.47 -21.78
N GLY A 381 -6.65 -2.51 -22.03
CA GLY A 381 -7.66 -2.73 -21.00
C GLY A 381 -8.10 -1.46 -20.26
N ASN A 382 -7.82 -0.27 -20.78
CA ASN A 382 -8.38 0.97 -20.24
C ASN A 382 -9.81 1.17 -20.73
N ILE A 383 -10.74 1.56 -19.86
CA ILE A 383 -12.12 1.90 -20.23
C ILE A 383 -12.11 3.24 -20.98
N THR A 384 -12.48 3.21 -22.26
CA THR A 384 -12.53 4.40 -23.14
C THR A 384 -13.93 5.00 -23.27
N ASN A 385 -14.96 4.24 -22.92
CA ASN A 385 -16.33 4.73 -22.81
C ASN A 385 -17.07 3.92 -21.76
N ASN A 386 -17.77 4.57 -20.83
CA ASN A 386 -18.60 3.91 -19.81
C ASN A 386 -20.11 4.12 -20.06
N SER A 387 -20.51 4.36 -21.31
CA SER A 387 -21.84 4.80 -21.77
C SER A 387 -22.28 6.22 -21.40
N HIS A 388 -21.51 6.93 -20.56
CA HIS A 388 -21.80 8.32 -20.15
C HIS A 388 -20.67 9.29 -20.51
N VAL A 389 -19.43 8.81 -20.43
CA VAL A 389 -18.22 9.60 -20.59
C VAL A 389 -17.26 8.85 -21.51
N GLU A 390 -16.83 9.53 -22.56
CA GLU A 390 -15.70 9.11 -23.40
C GLU A 390 -14.39 9.60 -22.79
N MET A 391 -13.38 8.72 -22.82
CA MET A 391 -12.07 8.91 -22.20
C MET A 391 -10.97 8.53 -23.19
N SER A 392 -9.95 9.36 -23.30
CA SER A 392 -8.77 9.11 -24.14
C SER A 392 -7.56 8.79 -23.28
N TYR A 393 -6.74 7.83 -23.70
CA TYR A 393 -5.53 7.41 -22.98
C TYR A 393 -4.28 7.50 -23.85
N ASN A 394 -3.17 7.91 -23.27
CA ASN A 394 -1.86 7.95 -23.95
C ASN A 394 -1.06 6.64 -23.74
N LEU A 395 0.17 6.56 -24.26
CA LEU A 395 1.02 5.36 -24.13
C LEU A 395 1.52 5.08 -22.69
N ALA A 396 1.44 6.06 -21.79
CA ALA A 396 1.72 5.90 -20.36
C ALA A 396 0.52 5.37 -19.55
N ASN A 397 -0.59 5.01 -20.21
CA ASN A 397 -1.88 4.65 -19.59
C ASN A 397 -2.49 5.77 -18.73
N GLN A 398 -2.20 7.03 -19.06
CA GLN A 398 -2.82 8.20 -18.43
C GLN A 398 -4.08 8.61 -19.19
N MET A 399 -5.16 8.92 -18.48
CA MET A 399 -6.35 9.52 -19.10
C MET A 399 -6.06 10.97 -19.48
N THR A 400 -5.95 11.29 -20.76
CA THR A 400 -5.54 12.62 -21.25
C THR A 400 -6.69 13.53 -21.60
N ALA A 401 -7.89 12.99 -21.85
CA ALA A 401 -9.08 13.78 -22.12
C ALA A 401 -10.36 13.08 -21.69
N ALA A 402 -11.32 13.87 -21.17
CA ALA A 402 -12.68 13.47 -20.85
C ALA A 402 -13.56 14.73 -20.72
N LEU A 403 -14.83 14.67 -21.12
CA LEU A 403 -15.80 15.77 -20.97
C LEU A 403 -15.29 17.15 -21.45
N GLY A 404 -14.57 17.21 -22.57
CA GLY A 404 -14.01 18.46 -23.11
C GLY A 404 -12.80 19.02 -22.33
N LYS A 405 -12.37 18.33 -21.28
CA LYS A 405 -11.19 18.68 -20.47
C LYS A 405 -9.98 17.87 -20.88
N SER A 406 -8.82 18.47 -20.73
CA SER A 406 -7.49 17.88 -20.89
C SER A 406 -6.82 17.68 -19.54
N TYR A 407 -6.02 16.62 -19.42
CA TYR A 407 -5.39 16.19 -18.19
C TYR A 407 -3.88 16.08 -18.45
N SER A 408 -3.07 16.69 -17.59
CA SER A 408 -1.60 16.66 -17.70
C SER A 408 -0.96 16.08 -16.44
N TYR A 409 0.17 15.41 -16.64
CA TYR A 409 0.79 14.56 -15.63
C TYR A 409 2.26 14.92 -15.43
N ASP A 410 2.75 14.66 -14.23
CA ASP A 410 4.17 14.75 -13.89
C ASP A 410 4.93 13.46 -14.27
N GLY A 411 6.26 13.46 -14.10
CA GLY A 411 7.07 12.28 -14.45
C GLY A 411 6.92 11.10 -13.48
N HIS A 412 6.22 11.27 -12.36
CA HIS A 412 5.77 10.19 -11.47
C HIS A 412 4.41 9.63 -11.89
N ASN A 413 3.89 10.02 -13.05
CA ASN A 413 2.60 9.59 -13.57
C ASN A 413 1.39 10.15 -12.79
N ARG A 414 1.53 11.29 -12.12
CA ARG A 414 0.46 11.91 -11.31
C ARG A 414 -0.08 13.16 -11.97
N ARG A 415 -1.40 13.32 -11.96
CA ARG A 415 -2.12 14.42 -12.59
C ARG A 415 -1.82 15.73 -11.86
N VAL A 416 -1.14 16.65 -12.54
CA VAL A 416 -0.83 17.98 -12.00
C VAL A 416 -1.72 19.09 -12.56
N LYS A 417 -2.48 18.81 -13.62
CA LYS A 417 -3.35 19.81 -14.26
C LYS A 417 -4.60 19.19 -14.87
N VAL A 418 -5.72 19.90 -14.73
CA VAL A 418 -6.93 19.73 -15.54
C VAL A 418 -7.27 21.07 -16.18
N ALA A 419 -7.56 21.09 -17.48
CA ALA A 419 -7.93 22.31 -18.18
C ALA A 419 -8.97 22.08 -19.29
N GLY A 420 -10.01 22.90 -19.33
CA GLY A 420 -11.06 22.87 -20.36
C GLY A 420 -12.24 23.75 -19.96
N ASP A 421 -13.03 24.24 -20.92
CA ASP A 421 -14.23 25.07 -20.68
C ASP A 421 -14.02 26.31 -19.80
N GLY A 422 -12.82 26.90 -19.82
CA GLY A 422 -12.44 28.02 -18.98
C GLY A 422 -12.13 27.67 -17.52
N ASP A 423 -12.23 26.39 -17.14
CA ASP A 423 -11.80 25.83 -15.86
C ASP A 423 -10.34 25.38 -15.97
N THR A 424 -9.51 25.79 -15.01
CA THR A 424 -8.14 25.31 -14.87
C THR A 424 -7.85 25.01 -13.41
N ARG A 425 -7.47 23.76 -13.15
CA ARG A 425 -7.14 23.23 -11.84
C ARG A 425 -5.72 22.67 -11.82
N TYR A 426 -4.96 22.95 -10.77
CA TYR A 426 -3.61 22.43 -10.58
C TYR A 426 -3.50 21.62 -9.28
N TYR A 427 -2.58 20.66 -9.25
CA TYR A 427 -2.32 19.79 -8.11
C TYR A 427 -0.81 19.63 -7.91
N LEU A 428 -0.37 19.66 -6.66
CA LEU A 428 1.00 19.39 -6.25
C LEU A 428 1.02 18.23 -5.25
N TYR A 429 1.78 17.20 -5.59
CA TYR A 429 2.02 16.05 -4.73
C TYR A 429 3.47 16.08 -4.24
N SER A 430 3.70 15.74 -2.96
CA SER A 430 5.05 15.47 -2.43
C SER A 430 5.71 14.31 -3.17
N GLN A 431 7.01 14.09 -3.01
CA GLN A 431 7.71 12.96 -3.63
C GLN A 431 7.03 11.62 -3.30
N SER A 432 6.46 11.49 -2.10
CA SER A 432 5.77 10.28 -1.65
C SER A 432 4.33 10.12 -2.15
N GLY A 433 3.83 11.04 -2.99
CA GLY A 433 2.47 10.99 -3.54
C GLY A 433 1.38 11.61 -2.65
N GLN A 434 1.73 12.36 -1.61
CA GLN A 434 0.74 13.05 -0.76
C GLN A 434 0.33 14.38 -1.41
N LEU A 435 -0.97 14.62 -1.59
CA LEU A 435 -1.47 15.87 -2.18
C LEU A 435 -1.27 17.04 -1.20
N LEU A 436 -0.34 17.95 -1.49
CA LEU A 436 0.00 19.07 -0.60
C LEU A 436 -0.77 20.35 -0.94
N LEU A 437 -1.08 20.56 -2.21
CA LEU A 437 -1.77 21.76 -2.68
C LEU A 437 -2.68 21.47 -3.86
N SER A 438 -3.82 22.16 -3.90
CA SER A 438 -4.62 22.35 -5.11
C SER A 438 -4.80 23.84 -5.40
N GLU A 439 -4.98 24.18 -6.67
CA GLU A 439 -5.34 25.53 -7.10
C GLU A 439 -6.48 25.47 -8.12
N ASP A 440 -7.63 26.01 -7.77
CA ASP A 440 -8.79 26.10 -8.66
C ASP A 440 -8.94 27.53 -9.17
N ASN A 441 -8.69 27.76 -10.46
CA ASN A 441 -8.84 29.06 -11.10
C ASN A 441 -8.14 30.20 -10.33
N GLY A 442 -6.92 29.92 -9.84
CA GLY A 442 -6.08 30.85 -9.06
C GLY A 442 -6.34 30.86 -7.55
N VAL A 443 -7.30 30.07 -7.05
CA VAL A 443 -7.59 29.95 -5.62
C VAL A 443 -6.88 28.73 -5.05
N GLN A 444 -5.84 28.97 -4.24
CA GLN A 444 -5.05 27.92 -3.61
C GLN A 444 -5.68 27.37 -2.32
N THR A 445 -5.54 26.07 -2.15
CA THR A 445 -5.85 25.33 -0.91
C THR A 445 -4.64 24.51 -0.51
N ASN A 446 -4.09 24.79 0.67
CA ASN A 446 -3.03 23.98 1.28
C ASN A 446 -3.66 22.86 2.11
N TYR A 447 -3.20 21.63 1.91
CA TYR A 447 -3.65 20.46 2.67
C TYR A 447 -2.66 20.21 3.80
N ILE A 448 -3.11 20.39 5.05
CA ILE A 448 -2.26 20.34 6.23
C ILE A 448 -2.39 18.98 6.91
N TYR A 449 -1.25 18.32 7.12
CA TYR A 449 -1.19 16.96 7.64
C TYR A 449 -0.49 16.85 9.00
N LEU A 450 -0.93 15.87 9.79
CA LEU A 450 -0.21 15.30 10.91
C LEU A 450 0.22 13.88 10.52
N GLY A 451 1.48 13.69 10.15
CA GLY A 451 1.91 12.45 9.50
C GLY A 451 1.15 12.25 8.18
N SER A 452 0.44 11.13 8.05
CA SER A 452 -0.45 10.85 6.91
C SER A 452 -1.91 11.32 7.11
N LYS A 453 -2.28 11.80 8.30
CA LYS A 453 -3.65 12.25 8.60
C LYS A 453 -3.87 13.68 8.12
N LEU A 454 -4.81 13.88 7.20
CA LEU A 454 -5.28 15.21 6.82
C LEU A 454 -6.06 15.81 8.00
N ILE A 455 -5.61 16.96 8.51
CA ILE A 455 -6.21 17.61 9.68
C ILE A 455 -6.82 18.97 9.36
N ALA A 456 -6.41 19.62 8.27
CA ALA A 456 -7.01 20.87 7.82
C ALA A 456 -6.82 21.14 6.32
N GLU A 457 -7.75 21.90 5.76
CA GLU A 457 -7.64 22.60 4.48
C GLU A 457 -7.52 24.10 4.78
N ASP A 458 -6.46 24.74 4.31
CA ASP A 458 -6.26 26.19 4.42
C ASP A 458 -6.44 26.84 3.05
N ARG A 459 -7.63 27.39 2.81
CA ARG A 459 -8.01 28.03 1.55
C ARG A 459 -8.02 29.55 1.73
N GLN A 460 -7.03 30.24 1.17
CA GLN A 460 -6.88 31.70 1.29
C GLN A 460 -7.06 32.22 2.73
N ALA A 461 -6.34 31.64 3.69
CA ALA A 461 -6.41 31.96 5.12
C ALA A 461 -7.71 31.59 5.85
N THR A 462 -8.62 30.87 5.17
CA THR A 462 -9.78 30.22 5.80
C THR A 462 -9.43 28.77 6.08
N THR A 463 -9.39 28.42 7.37
CA THR A 463 -9.09 27.06 7.81
C THR A 463 -10.38 26.27 8.06
N THR A 464 -10.53 25.18 7.33
CA THR A 464 -11.52 24.13 7.60
C THR A 464 -10.79 22.93 8.18
N PHE A 465 -11.20 22.48 9.36
CA PHE A 465 -10.61 21.31 10.02
C PHE A 465 -11.29 20.04 9.53
N ILE A 466 -10.47 19.04 9.21
CA ILE A 466 -10.89 17.79 8.60
C ILE A 466 -10.83 16.67 9.63
N HIS A 467 -11.93 15.96 9.77
CA HIS A 467 -12.08 14.83 10.66
C HIS A 467 -12.27 13.57 9.82
N SER A 468 -11.26 12.71 9.79
CA SER A 468 -11.26 11.50 8.97
C SER A 468 -11.38 10.23 9.79
N ASP A 469 -12.07 9.24 9.20
CA ASP A 469 -12.15 7.86 9.70
C ASP A 469 -10.78 7.13 9.65
N MET A 470 -10.75 5.85 10.04
CA MET A 470 -9.53 5.03 10.01
C MET A 470 -9.00 4.79 8.58
N LEU A 471 -9.88 4.85 7.57
CA LEU A 471 -9.50 4.76 6.16
C LEU A 471 -8.94 6.11 5.65
N GLY A 472 -8.92 7.16 6.45
CA GLY A 472 -8.49 8.50 6.03
C GLY A 472 -9.56 9.28 5.25
N SER A 473 -10.76 8.73 5.09
CA SER A 473 -11.88 9.40 4.42
C SER A 473 -12.41 10.52 5.32
N PRO A 474 -12.52 11.78 4.84
CA PRO A 474 -13.17 12.84 5.58
C PRO A 474 -14.66 12.53 5.85
N VAL A 475 -15.03 12.46 7.13
CA VAL A 475 -16.42 12.19 7.57
C VAL A 475 -17.10 13.39 8.23
N ALA A 476 -16.32 14.37 8.69
CA ALA A 476 -16.84 15.65 9.15
C ALA A 476 -15.87 16.79 8.85
N ARG A 477 -16.43 17.99 8.67
CA ARG A 477 -15.67 19.24 8.51
C ARG A 477 -16.13 20.23 9.58
N THR A 478 -15.20 20.89 10.26
CA THR A 478 -15.52 21.93 11.23
C THR A 478 -14.83 23.24 10.89
N ASN A 479 -15.48 24.35 11.21
CA ASN A 479 -14.88 25.67 11.05
C ASN A 479 -13.91 26.02 12.18
N SER A 480 -13.37 27.24 12.14
CA SER A 480 -12.43 27.78 13.15
C SER A 480 -12.96 27.83 14.59
N THR A 481 -14.29 27.72 14.81
CA THR A 481 -14.91 27.69 16.14
C THR A 481 -15.18 26.27 16.66
N GLY A 482 -14.95 25.24 15.84
CA GLY A 482 -15.26 23.85 16.15
C GLY A 482 -16.71 23.47 15.87
N ARG A 483 -17.46 24.32 15.14
CA ARG A 483 -18.82 23.99 14.67
C ARG A 483 -18.74 23.10 13.43
N VAL A 484 -19.49 22.01 13.41
CA VAL A 484 -19.64 21.12 12.25
C VAL A 484 -20.36 21.84 11.12
N GLU A 485 -19.74 21.89 9.95
CA GLU A 485 -20.29 22.49 8.72
C GLU A 485 -20.89 21.43 7.81
N SER A 486 -20.25 20.26 7.72
CA SER A 486 -20.73 19.15 6.92
C SER A 486 -20.34 17.80 7.52
N ARG A 487 -21.09 16.78 7.14
CA ARG A 487 -20.82 15.37 7.38
C ARG A 487 -20.91 14.59 6.08
N ARG A 488 -20.18 13.47 6.03
CA ARG A 488 -20.22 12.54 4.91
C ARG A 488 -20.07 11.11 5.41
N HIS A 489 -20.91 10.23 4.89
CA HIS A 489 -20.87 8.81 5.16
C HIS A 489 -20.64 8.08 3.84
N TYR A 490 -19.83 7.03 3.90
CA TYR A 490 -19.42 6.24 2.74
C TYR A 490 -20.06 4.85 2.84
N GLN A 491 -20.60 4.40 1.72
CA GLN A 491 -20.95 3.01 1.45
C GLN A 491 -19.66 2.17 1.34
N PRO A 492 -19.74 0.83 1.39
CA PRO A 492 -18.54 -0.03 1.45
C PRO A 492 -17.45 0.29 0.43
N PHE A 493 -17.84 0.55 -0.82
CA PHE A 493 -16.92 0.84 -1.92
C PHE A 493 -16.74 2.34 -2.19
N GLY A 494 -17.10 3.21 -1.25
CA GLY A 494 -16.75 4.63 -1.27
C GLY A 494 -17.76 5.59 -1.89
N ASP A 495 -18.90 5.09 -2.39
CA ASP A 495 -20.00 5.98 -2.78
C ASP A 495 -20.62 6.64 -1.54
N THR A 496 -21.15 7.85 -1.69
CA THR A 496 -21.61 8.64 -0.54
C THR A 496 -23.12 8.56 -0.37
N TYR A 497 -23.60 8.61 0.87
CA TYR A 497 -25.04 8.77 1.14
C TYR A 497 -25.49 10.21 0.90
N GLU A 498 -24.64 11.17 1.24
CA GLU A 498 -24.82 12.58 0.94
C GLU A 498 -24.35 12.94 -0.47
N ALA A 499 -24.66 14.15 -0.93
CA ALA A 499 -24.18 14.62 -2.23
C ALA A 499 -22.63 14.66 -2.25
N PRO A 500 -22.01 14.14 -3.32
CA PRO A 500 -20.58 14.25 -3.48
C PRO A 500 -20.16 15.71 -3.68
N ASN A 501 -18.89 16.00 -3.39
CA ASN A 501 -18.29 17.30 -3.69
C ASN A 501 -16.91 17.10 -4.31
N ASP A 502 -16.43 18.15 -4.97
CA ASP A 502 -15.14 18.15 -5.67
C ASP A 502 -13.96 18.38 -4.70
N ASP A 503 -13.89 17.62 -3.60
CA ASP A 503 -12.85 17.74 -2.56
C ASP A 503 -12.04 16.43 -2.39
N ILE A 504 -11.12 16.40 -1.41
CA ILE A 504 -10.59 15.15 -0.88
C ILE A 504 -11.73 14.37 -0.22
N GLY A 505 -11.92 13.12 -0.65
CA GLY A 505 -13.01 12.25 -0.24
C GLY A 505 -12.51 10.87 0.18
N TYR A 506 -13.12 9.84 -0.41
CA TYR A 506 -12.91 8.45 -0.01
C TYR A 506 -11.43 8.07 0.08
N THR A 507 -11.02 7.58 1.25
CA THR A 507 -9.65 7.16 1.60
C THR A 507 -8.54 8.20 1.43
N GLY A 508 -8.89 9.48 1.32
CA GLY A 508 -7.94 10.58 1.16
C GLY A 508 -7.64 10.96 -0.30
N HIS A 509 -8.38 10.40 -1.25
CA HIS A 509 -8.21 10.71 -2.67
C HIS A 509 -9.06 11.87 -3.14
N LYS A 510 -8.60 12.56 -4.19
CA LYS A 510 -9.36 13.61 -4.86
C LYS A 510 -10.54 12.98 -5.59
N TYR A 511 -11.76 13.40 -5.26
CA TYR A 511 -12.94 13.03 -6.05
C TYR A 511 -13.16 14.07 -7.14
N ASP A 512 -13.29 13.62 -8.39
CA ASP A 512 -13.63 14.46 -9.54
C ASP A 512 -15.14 14.43 -9.75
N ASN A 513 -15.82 15.48 -9.31
CA ASN A 513 -17.28 15.50 -9.31
C ASN A 513 -17.91 15.51 -10.72
N ASP A 514 -17.18 16.02 -11.72
CA ASP A 514 -17.59 16.00 -13.12
C ASP A 514 -17.55 14.59 -13.73
N LEU A 515 -16.55 13.79 -13.38
CA LEU A 515 -16.43 12.40 -13.84
C LEU A 515 -17.24 11.42 -12.99
N GLY A 516 -17.46 11.75 -11.72
CA GLY A 516 -18.00 10.83 -10.72
C GLY A 516 -16.99 9.77 -10.29
N LEU A 517 -15.69 10.08 -10.33
CA LEU A 517 -14.59 9.15 -10.08
C LEU A 517 -13.64 9.67 -9.01
N SER A 518 -13.07 8.76 -8.23
CA SER A 518 -11.93 9.07 -7.36
C SER A 518 -10.62 8.93 -8.13
N TYR A 519 -9.83 9.99 -8.17
CA TYR A 519 -8.50 9.97 -8.75
C TYR A 519 -7.49 9.42 -7.73
N MET A 520 -7.07 8.17 -7.92
CA MET A 520 -6.14 7.47 -7.04
C MET A 520 -4.73 7.41 -7.67
N GLN A 521 -4.28 8.50 -8.29
CA GLN A 521 -2.97 8.60 -8.95
C GLN A 521 -2.82 7.66 -10.17
N ALA A 522 -2.30 6.44 -10.00
CA ALA A 522 -2.05 5.55 -11.13
C ALA A 522 -3.34 5.15 -11.87
N ARG A 523 -4.49 5.18 -11.17
CA ARG A 523 -5.78 4.75 -11.72
C ARG A 523 -6.94 5.64 -11.27
N TYR A 524 -7.98 5.69 -12.11
CA TYR A 524 -9.29 6.22 -11.75
C TYR A 524 -10.18 5.11 -11.21
N TYR A 525 -10.79 5.37 -10.06
CA TYR A 525 -11.68 4.45 -9.36
C TYR A 525 -13.12 4.94 -9.41
N ASP A 526 -14.06 4.04 -9.72
CA ASP A 526 -15.48 4.36 -9.68
C ASP A 526 -16.11 3.82 -8.38
N PRO A 527 -16.46 4.71 -7.44
CA PRO A 527 -17.05 4.30 -6.17
C PRO A 527 -18.48 3.77 -6.30
N VAL A 528 -19.18 4.05 -7.40
CA VAL A 528 -20.54 3.54 -7.66
C VAL A 528 -20.49 2.04 -7.94
N ILE A 529 -19.53 1.60 -8.76
CA ILE A 529 -19.40 0.20 -9.21
C ILE A 529 -18.26 -0.57 -8.53
N GLY A 530 -17.49 0.05 -7.65
CA GLY A 530 -16.49 -0.61 -6.80
C GLY A 530 -15.26 -1.15 -7.52
N ARG A 531 -14.82 -0.53 -8.63
CA ARG A 531 -13.65 -1.01 -9.40
C ARG A 531 -12.91 0.09 -10.15
N PHE A 532 -11.67 -0.20 -10.54
CA PHE A 532 -10.83 0.69 -11.35
C PHE A 532 -11.21 0.69 -12.84
N TYR A 533 -10.88 1.78 -13.53
CA TYR A 533 -11.12 1.98 -14.97
C TYR A 533 -9.94 1.61 -15.86
N SER A 534 -8.77 1.36 -15.28
CA SER A 534 -7.56 0.96 -15.99
C SER A 534 -6.94 -0.28 -15.33
N ASN A 535 -6.07 -0.94 -16.10
CA ASN A 535 -5.31 -2.10 -15.61
C ASN A 535 -4.42 -1.69 -14.43
N ASP A 536 -4.38 -2.55 -13.42
CA ASP A 536 -3.36 -2.52 -12.39
C ASP A 536 -1.93 -2.57 -13.00
N PRO A 537 -0.98 -1.75 -12.53
CA PRO A 537 0.39 -1.78 -13.06
C PRO A 537 1.30 -2.87 -12.44
N VAL A 538 0.96 -3.47 -11.29
CA VAL A 538 1.90 -4.27 -10.46
C VAL A 538 1.94 -5.78 -10.79
N GLY A 539 1.32 -6.21 -11.89
CA GLY A 539 1.28 -7.64 -12.29
C GLY A 539 0.67 -8.58 -11.23
N PHE A 540 0.74 -9.89 -11.47
CA PHE A 540 0.27 -10.91 -10.53
C PHE A 540 1.28 -11.10 -9.37
N ARG A 541 0.77 -11.04 -8.14
CA ARG A 541 1.51 -11.34 -6.89
C ARG A 541 0.89 -12.51 -6.11
N ASP A 542 -0.43 -12.52 -6.03
CA ASP A 542 -1.24 -13.49 -5.28
C ASP A 542 -2.62 -13.72 -5.93
N VAL A 543 -3.41 -14.62 -5.34
CA VAL A 543 -4.74 -15.03 -5.82
C VAL A 543 -5.69 -13.83 -6.02
N LEU A 544 -5.64 -12.80 -5.16
CA LEU A 544 -6.54 -11.64 -5.24
C LEU A 544 -6.08 -10.64 -6.32
N SER A 545 -4.77 -10.50 -6.52
CA SER A 545 -4.18 -9.63 -7.57
C SER A 545 -4.41 -10.10 -9.02
N PHE A 546 -4.96 -11.31 -9.20
CA PHE A 546 -5.28 -11.84 -10.53
C PHE A 546 -6.40 -11.05 -11.21
N ASN A 547 -7.32 -10.46 -10.42
CA ASN A 547 -8.25 -9.45 -10.90
C ASN A 547 -7.54 -8.09 -11.06
N ARG A 548 -7.42 -7.63 -12.30
CA ARG A 548 -6.68 -6.41 -12.66
C ARG A 548 -7.44 -5.10 -12.39
N TYR A 549 -8.68 -5.17 -11.93
CA TYR A 549 -9.56 -4.02 -11.73
C TYR A 549 -10.12 -3.92 -10.29
N ALA A 550 -9.85 -4.91 -9.45
CA ALA A 550 -10.36 -4.95 -8.09
C ALA A 550 -9.76 -3.81 -7.24
N TYR A 551 -10.56 -3.25 -6.34
CA TYR A 551 -10.10 -2.29 -5.35
C TYR A 551 -9.90 -2.97 -4.01
N ALA A 552 -8.77 -2.68 -3.35
CA ALA A 552 -8.52 -3.07 -1.96
C ALA A 552 -8.75 -4.57 -1.68
N ASN A 553 -8.40 -5.45 -2.64
CA ASN A 553 -8.64 -6.90 -2.55
C ASN A 553 -10.10 -7.28 -2.25
N ASN A 554 -11.07 -6.46 -2.68
CA ASN A 554 -12.50 -6.57 -2.35
C ASN A 554 -12.80 -6.55 -0.83
N ASN A 555 -11.91 -5.97 -0.03
CA ASN A 555 -12.08 -5.73 1.39
C ASN A 555 -11.77 -4.25 1.71
N PRO A 556 -12.72 -3.34 1.38
CA PRO A 556 -12.50 -1.91 1.43
C PRO A 556 -12.45 -1.31 2.85
N TYR A 557 -12.74 -2.12 3.88
CA TYR A 557 -12.66 -1.71 5.28
C TYR A 557 -11.32 -2.11 5.93
N LYS A 558 -10.64 -3.13 5.40
CA LYS A 558 -9.32 -3.54 5.88
C LYS A 558 -8.19 -2.86 5.11
N TYR A 559 -8.32 -2.75 3.78
CA TYR A 559 -7.28 -2.20 2.91
C TYR A 559 -7.69 -0.87 2.27
N VAL A 560 -6.70 -0.08 1.90
CA VAL A 560 -6.80 1.09 1.00
C VAL A 560 -5.81 0.94 -0.14
N ASP A 561 -6.02 1.63 -1.25
CA ASP A 561 -5.02 1.75 -2.31
C ASP A 561 -4.50 3.20 -2.37
N PRO A 562 -3.35 3.54 -1.74
CA PRO A 562 -2.90 4.92 -1.58
C PRO A 562 -2.40 5.62 -2.85
N ASP A 563 -2.00 4.86 -3.87
CA ASP A 563 -1.42 5.38 -5.11
C ASP A 563 -1.99 4.72 -6.38
N GLY A 564 -3.02 3.89 -6.22
CA GLY A 564 -3.70 3.20 -7.30
C GLY A 564 -2.90 2.02 -7.84
N GLN A 565 -1.98 1.42 -7.05
CA GLN A 565 -1.15 0.30 -7.48
C GLN A 565 -1.24 -0.91 -6.55
N ASP A 566 -1.54 -0.69 -5.27
CA ASP A 566 -1.53 -1.77 -4.29
C ASP A 566 -2.46 -1.55 -3.10
N ALA A 567 -3.10 -2.63 -2.68
CA ALA A 567 -3.91 -2.68 -1.47
C ALA A 567 -2.99 -2.77 -0.23
N MET A 568 -3.02 -1.74 0.60
CA MET A 568 -2.28 -1.64 1.86
C MET A 568 -3.22 -1.69 3.06
N ILE A 569 -2.79 -2.33 4.15
CA ILE A 569 -3.57 -2.40 5.40
C ILE A 569 -3.73 -0.99 6.01
N THR A 570 -4.96 -0.66 6.40
CA THR A 570 -5.38 0.68 6.83
C THR A 570 -4.67 1.25 8.04
N HIS A 571 -4.29 0.44 9.04
CA HIS A 571 -3.58 0.92 10.22
C HIS A 571 -2.06 1.09 10.02
N MET A 572 -1.54 0.83 8.81
CA MET A 572 -0.14 1.03 8.41
C MET A 572 0.06 2.18 7.39
N LYS A 573 -0.92 3.09 7.27
CA LYS A 573 -1.00 4.18 6.26
C LYS A 573 0.18 5.17 6.20
N ASN A 574 1.04 5.23 7.20
CA ASN A 574 2.27 6.03 7.15
C ASN A 574 3.41 5.32 6.38
N GLY A 575 3.17 4.11 5.88
CA GLY A 575 4.18 3.26 5.25
C GLY A 575 5.12 2.60 6.27
N SER A 576 4.80 2.63 7.57
CA SER A 576 5.58 1.90 8.56
C SER A 576 5.28 0.41 8.50
N ILE A 577 6.31 -0.42 8.60
CA ILE A 577 6.19 -1.87 8.60
C ILE A 577 6.20 -2.35 10.04
N GLN A 578 5.28 -3.26 10.39
CA GLN A 578 5.31 -3.96 11.65
C GLN A 578 5.69 -5.42 11.41
N ILE A 579 6.68 -5.91 12.16
CA ILE A 579 7.08 -7.31 12.16
C ILE A 579 6.86 -7.87 13.55
N ASP A 580 5.81 -8.66 13.77
CA ASP A 580 5.77 -9.42 15.04
C ASP A 580 6.59 -10.70 14.95
N ILE A 581 6.85 -11.37 16.07
CA ILE A 581 7.52 -12.67 16.13
C ILE A 581 6.73 -13.52 17.14
N PRO A 582 5.62 -14.16 16.72
CA PRO A 582 4.75 -14.93 17.60
C PRO A 582 5.49 -16.13 18.19
N THR A 583 5.81 -16.07 19.48
CA THR A 583 6.75 -16.98 20.12
C THR A 583 6.19 -17.56 21.41
N LYS A 584 6.29 -18.87 21.57
CA LYS A 584 6.06 -19.56 22.84
C LYS A 584 7.38 -19.89 23.48
N PHE A 585 7.63 -19.24 24.62
CA PHE A 585 8.77 -19.52 25.46
C PHE A 585 8.49 -20.71 26.40
N THR A 586 9.43 -21.64 26.49
CA THR A 586 9.38 -22.84 27.34
C THR A 586 10.71 -23.02 28.07
N GLY A 587 10.80 -23.96 29.01
CA GLY A 587 12.05 -24.29 29.71
C GLY A 587 12.24 -23.57 31.06
N PRO A 588 13.27 -23.94 31.83
CA PRO A 588 13.45 -23.51 33.21
C PRO A 588 13.66 -22.00 33.37
N LEU A 589 14.21 -21.33 32.35
CA LEU A 589 14.45 -19.88 32.38
C LEU A 589 13.35 -19.05 31.69
N ALA A 590 12.24 -19.67 31.27
CA ALA A 590 11.08 -18.97 30.73
C ALA A 590 10.22 -18.29 31.81
N THR A 591 10.87 -17.49 32.65
CA THR A 591 10.20 -16.65 33.65
C THR A 591 9.58 -15.43 32.98
N LYS A 592 8.53 -14.87 33.58
CA LYS A 592 7.90 -13.63 33.08
C LYS A 592 8.91 -12.49 32.91
N GLN A 593 9.86 -12.38 33.84
CA GLN A 593 10.89 -11.35 33.81
C GLN A 593 11.83 -11.53 32.60
N ASN A 594 12.33 -12.74 32.37
CA ASN A 594 13.25 -13.01 31.26
C ASN A 594 12.56 -12.83 29.90
N ILE A 595 11.32 -13.32 29.77
CA ILE A 595 10.53 -13.15 28.54
C ILE A 595 10.33 -11.66 28.23
N GLN A 596 9.96 -10.85 29.22
CA GLN A 596 9.77 -9.40 29.00
C GLN A 596 11.07 -8.67 28.66
N ALA A 597 12.19 -9.07 29.26
CA ALA A 597 13.50 -8.53 28.91
C ALA A 597 13.85 -8.85 27.45
N ILE A 598 13.66 -10.10 27.01
CA ILE A 598 13.88 -10.52 25.61
C ILE A 598 13.00 -9.71 24.65
N LYS A 599 11.69 -9.61 24.93
CA LYS A 599 10.77 -8.83 24.09
C LYS A 599 11.23 -7.39 23.92
N THR A 600 11.65 -6.76 25.02
CA THR A 600 12.11 -5.37 25.03
C THR A 600 13.42 -5.20 24.25
N GLN A 601 14.37 -6.11 24.45
CA GLN A 601 15.68 -6.05 23.79
C GLN A 601 15.59 -6.26 22.29
N VAL A 602 14.88 -7.30 21.85
CA VAL A 602 14.67 -7.59 20.43
C VAL A 602 13.95 -6.41 19.77
N SER A 603 12.87 -5.91 20.38
CA SER A 603 12.13 -4.77 19.83
C SER A 603 13.01 -3.53 19.72
N LYS A 604 13.78 -3.20 20.77
CA LYS A 604 14.69 -2.05 20.76
C LYS A 604 15.80 -2.19 19.73
N LYS A 605 16.33 -3.40 19.51
CA LYS A 605 17.48 -3.64 18.63
C LYS A 605 17.09 -3.62 17.15
N TRP A 606 15.90 -4.13 16.83
CA TRP A 606 15.42 -4.30 15.45
C TRP A 606 14.45 -3.23 14.97
N SER A 607 13.83 -2.45 15.86
CA SER A 607 12.97 -1.33 15.43
C SER A 607 13.82 -0.10 15.06
N GLY A 608 13.42 0.63 14.02
CA GLY A 608 14.14 1.80 13.53
C GLY A 608 13.68 2.24 12.15
N THR A 609 14.39 3.20 11.55
CA THR A 609 14.16 3.61 10.17
C THR A 609 15.15 2.89 9.25
N TYR A 610 14.62 2.23 8.22
CA TYR A 610 15.41 1.46 7.24
C TYR A 610 15.10 1.93 5.82
N LYS A 611 16.05 1.75 4.89
CA LYS A 611 15.78 1.90 3.46
C LYS A 611 15.11 0.64 2.90
N VAL A 612 13.81 0.72 2.67
CA VAL A 612 13.01 -0.34 2.05
C VAL A 612 12.62 0.14 0.65
N ASN A 613 13.05 -0.60 -0.38
CA ASN A 613 12.82 -0.24 -1.79
C ASN A 613 13.23 1.21 -2.13
N GLY A 614 14.34 1.68 -1.55
CA GLY A 614 14.86 3.03 -1.75
C GLY A 614 14.18 4.13 -0.93
N LYS A 615 13.15 3.82 -0.15
CA LYS A 615 12.42 4.76 0.72
C LYS A 615 12.78 4.57 2.19
N ASN A 616 12.97 5.67 2.91
CA ASN A 616 13.09 5.64 4.37
C ASN A 616 11.75 5.20 4.98
N THR A 617 11.77 4.08 5.69
CA THR A 617 10.59 3.38 6.19
C THR A 617 10.79 3.06 7.66
N ASN A 618 9.83 3.44 8.51
CA ASN A 618 9.86 3.07 9.92
C ASN A 618 9.44 1.61 10.07
N VAL A 619 10.29 0.79 10.69
CA VAL A 619 10.02 -0.61 10.96
C VAL A 619 9.94 -0.81 12.46
N THR A 620 8.86 -1.44 12.93
CA THR A 620 8.66 -1.81 14.33
C THR A 620 8.68 -3.32 14.45
N VAL A 621 9.59 -3.86 15.26
CA VAL A 621 9.71 -5.31 15.50
C VAL A 621 9.24 -5.66 16.90
N ASN A 622 8.37 -6.67 17.03
CA ASN A 622 7.80 -7.08 18.33
C ASN A 622 7.86 -8.59 18.52
N VAL A 623 8.43 -9.07 19.62
CA VAL A 623 8.22 -10.48 20.02
C VAL A 623 6.89 -10.59 20.76
N THR A 624 5.92 -11.28 20.16
CA THR A 624 4.55 -11.37 20.67
C THR A 624 4.26 -12.75 21.27
N ASP A 625 3.36 -12.80 22.25
CA ASP A 625 2.76 -14.08 22.63
C ASP A 625 1.80 -14.51 21.51
N ALA A 626 1.54 -15.81 21.40
CA ALA A 626 0.59 -16.34 20.44
C ALA A 626 -0.75 -15.57 20.50
N LYS A 627 -1.23 -15.08 19.33
CA LYS A 627 -2.55 -14.43 19.21
C LYS A 627 -3.64 -15.46 19.54
N SER A 628 -4.70 -15.06 20.25
CA SER A 628 -5.82 -15.95 20.56
C SER A 628 -6.36 -16.61 19.27
N GLY A 629 -6.35 -17.95 19.20
CA GLY A 629 -6.80 -18.70 18.01
C GLY A 629 -5.73 -19.03 16.97
N ILE A 630 -4.51 -18.48 17.06
CA ILE A 630 -3.35 -18.91 16.27
C ILE A 630 -2.28 -19.38 17.26
N GLY A 631 -1.95 -20.68 17.23
CA GLY A 631 -0.85 -21.20 18.03
C GLY A 631 0.46 -20.45 17.76
N PRO A 632 1.41 -20.43 18.70
CA PRO A 632 2.72 -19.80 18.51
C PRO A 632 3.37 -20.39 17.25
N LYS A 633 3.84 -19.52 16.34
CA LYS A 633 4.56 -19.97 15.14
C LYS A 633 5.95 -20.46 15.50
N ASN A 634 6.57 -19.81 16.50
CA ASN A 634 7.89 -20.14 16.99
C ASN A 634 7.83 -20.79 18.38
N GLU A 635 8.63 -21.82 18.61
CA GLU A 635 8.85 -22.43 19.93
C GLU A 635 10.29 -22.20 20.36
N VAL A 636 10.47 -21.42 21.43
CA VAL A 636 11.81 -21.12 21.96
C VAL A 636 11.94 -21.69 23.36
N THR A 637 12.93 -22.54 23.59
CA THR A 637 13.25 -23.04 24.93
C THR A 637 14.37 -22.20 25.54
N LEU A 638 14.08 -21.56 26.68
CA LEU A 638 15.01 -20.76 27.46
C LEU A 638 15.70 -21.66 28.49
N LEU A 639 17.01 -21.81 28.33
CA LEU A 639 17.85 -22.73 29.09
C LEU A 639 19.03 -21.99 29.73
N ASP A 640 19.55 -22.58 30.80
CA ASP A 640 20.87 -22.25 31.33
C ASP A 640 21.89 -23.18 30.66
N LYS A 641 22.57 -22.69 29.62
CA LYS A 641 23.60 -23.47 28.91
C LYS A 641 24.98 -23.01 29.36
N ASP A 642 25.84 -23.97 29.68
CA ASP A 642 27.28 -23.74 29.88
C ASP A 642 27.87 -23.21 28.55
N PRO A 643 28.65 -22.10 28.55
CA PRO A 643 29.33 -21.57 27.38
C PRO A 643 30.10 -22.61 26.55
N ALA A 644 30.54 -23.73 27.15
CA ALA A 644 31.21 -24.83 26.46
C ALA A 644 30.27 -25.87 25.80
N SER A 645 28.98 -25.88 26.14
CA SER A 645 28.04 -26.97 25.81
C SER A 645 27.05 -26.68 24.66
N GLY A 646 26.97 -25.45 24.16
CA GLY A 646 26.21 -25.11 22.95
C GLY A 646 25.76 -23.66 22.90
N ARG A 647 25.92 -23.02 21.73
CA ARG A 647 25.43 -21.66 21.45
C ARG A 647 23.90 -21.63 21.42
N SER A 648 23.32 -20.45 21.61
CA SER A 648 21.93 -20.24 21.19
C SER A 648 21.80 -20.58 19.70
N TYR A 649 20.66 -21.10 19.29
CA TYR A 649 20.43 -21.40 17.87
C TYR A 649 18.94 -21.34 17.54
N VAL A 650 18.66 -21.16 16.25
CA VAL A 650 17.35 -21.31 15.63
C VAL A 650 17.45 -22.28 14.46
N GLN A 651 16.53 -23.24 14.40
CA GLN A 651 16.34 -24.16 13.28
C GLN A 651 14.88 -24.17 12.86
N GLY A 652 14.60 -23.60 11.68
CA GLY A 652 13.24 -23.35 11.24
C GLY A 652 12.52 -22.45 12.24
N ASN A 653 11.40 -22.92 12.79
CA ASN A 653 10.59 -22.17 13.75
C ASN A 653 10.86 -22.58 15.22
N LYS A 654 11.99 -23.24 15.48
CA LYS A 654 12.36 -23.68 16.83
C LYS A 654 13.69 -23.09 17.23
N GLY A 655 13.82 -22.67 18.48
CA GLY A 655 15.07 -22.15 19.00
C GLY A 655 15.35 -22.65 20.41
N GLU A 656 16.63 -22.72 20.75
CA GLU A 656 17.06 -22.86 22.14
C GLU A 656 17.97 -21.69 22.46
N TRP A 657 17.53 -20.81 23.35
CA TRP A 657 18.25 -19.59 23.68
C TRP A 657 18.84 -19.69 25.08
N ASN A 658 20.11 -19.32 25.20
CA ASN A 658 20.77 -19.22 26.48
C ASN A 658 20.37 -17.91 27.17
N ALA A 659 19.57 -18.03 28.23
CA ALA A 659 19.04 -16.87 28.98
C ALA A 659 19.71 -16.71 30.36
N SER A 660 20.95 -17.19 30.51
CA SER A 660 21.74 -17.09 31.74
C SER A 660 22.73 -15.91 31.71
N GLY A 661 22.88 -15.23 32.84
CA GLY A 661 23.93 -14.22 33.05
C GLY A 661 24.00 -13.13 31.97
N ASP A 662 25.22 -12.79 31.53
CA ASP A 662 25.50 -11.73 30.55
C ASP A 662 25.04 -12.07 29.12
N ASN A 663 24.62 -13.32 28.84
CA ASN A 663 24.16 -13.73 27.50
C ASN A 663 22.90 -12.99 27.07
N MET A 664 22.04 -12.61 28.01
CA MET A 664 20.88 -11.73 27.78
C MET A 664 21.27 -10.30 27.42
N THR A 665 22.55 -9.92 27.48
CA THR A 665 23.03 -8.57 27.16
C THR A 665 24.09 -8.56 26.05
N SER A 666 24.42 -9.73 25.50
CA SER A 666 25.51 -9.94 24.55
C SER A 666 25.13 -9.73 23.08
N GLY A 667 23.87 -9.40 22.79
CA GLY A 667 23.32 -9.33 21.42
C GLY A 667 22.87 -10.68 20.85
N MET A 668 23.09 -11.77 21.59
CA MET A 668 22.81 -13.14 21.13
C MET A 668 21.31 -13.40 20.95
N VAL A 669 20.46 -13.00 21.89
CA VAL A 669 19.00 -13.22 21.75
C VAL A 669 18.40 -12.39 20.61
N GLU A 670 18.96 -11.21 20.37
CA GLU A 670 18.57 -10.34 19.26
C GLU A 670 19.03 -10.90 17.90
N HIS A 671 20.23 -11.47 17.83
CA HIS A 671 20.72 -12.18 16.65
C HIS A 671 19.83 -13.39 16.31
N GLU A 672 19.53 -14.24 17.30
CA GLU A 672 18.65 -15.39 17.07
C GLU A 672 17.23 -14.99 16.66
N ALA A 673 16.72 -13.86 17.15
CA ALA A 673 15.45 -13.32 16.70
C ALA A 673 15.47 -12.97 15.20
N GLY A 674 16.62 -12.54 14.66
CA GLY A 674 16.84 -12.34 13.23
C GLY A 674 16.56 -13.59 12.40
N HIS A 675 17.01 -14.76 12.85
CA HIS A 675 16.73 -16.03 12.16
C HIS A 675 15.26 -16.45 12.20
N LEU A 676 14.52 -16.13 13.28
CA LEU A 676 13.07 -16.35 13.34
C LEU A 676 12.31 -15.46 12.36
N MET A 677 12.85 -14.28 12.05
CA MET A 677 12.34 -13.39 11.01
C MET A 677 12.83 -13.77 9.60
N GLY A 678 13.85 -14.64 9.54
CA GLY A 678 14.33 -15.25 8.30
C GLY A 678 15.56 -14.60 7.67
N ALA A 679 16.38 -13.91 8.47
CA ALA A 679 17.74 -13.53 8.08
C ALA A 679 18.70 -14.71 8.21
N ASP A 680 19.64 -14.84 7.27
CA ASP A 680 20.75 -15.79 7.31
C ASP A 680 21.97 -15.24 8.07
N ASP A 681 22.86 -16.14 8.48
CA ASP A 681 24.15 -15.77 9.08
C ASP A 681 25.04 -15.03 8.09
N GLN A 682 25.60 -13.90 8.51
CA GLN A 682 26.48 -13.06 7.69
C GLN A 682 27.95 -13.17 8.14
N TYR A 683 28.39 -14.38 8.52
CA TYR A 683 29.78 -14.71 8.87
C TYR A 683 30.21 -16.06 8.29
N TYR A 684 31.52 -16.27 8.13
CA TYR A 684 32.06 -17.55 7.67
C TYR A 684 31.93 -18.63 8.75
N GLU A 685 31.18 -19.69 8.45
CA GLU A 685 31.02 -20.85 9.33
C GLU A 685 32.36 -21.37 9.86
N GLY A 686 32.41 -21.67 11.16
CA GLY A 686 33.60 -22.21 11.84
C GLY A 686 34.68 -21.18 12.22
N THR A 687 34.69 -19.98 11.62
CA THR A 687 35.65 -18.91 11.97
C THR A 687 35.03 -17.77 12.77
N GLY A 688 33.73 -17.51 12.60
CA GLY A 688 33.03 -16.39 13.24
C GLY A 688 33.48 -15.01 12.73
N MET A 689 34.23 -14.97 11.63
CA MET A 689 34.58 -13.72 10.95
C MET A 689 33.42 -13.26 10.08
N ALA A 690 32.96 -12.03 10.26
CA ALA A 690 31.91 -11.43 9.45
C ALA A 690 32.26 -11.45 7.95
N LEU A 691 31.25 -11.61 7.10
CA LEU A 691 31.38 -11.42 5.66
C LEU A 691 31.72 -9.95 5.35
N PRO A 692 32.47 -9.67 4.27
CA PRO A 692 32.80 -8.30 3.89
C PRO A 692 31.55 -7.42 3.75
N GLY A 693 31.51 -6.28 4.45
CA GLY A 693 30.36 -5.37 4.47
C GLY A 693 29.34 -5.63 5.59
N HIS A 694 29.49 -6.72 6.34
CA HIS A 694 28.60 -7.11 7.45
C HIS A 694 29.29 -7.03 8.82
N GLU A 695 30.46 -6.40 8.92
CA GLU A 695 31.25 -6.29 10.15
C GLU A 695 30.53 -5.54 11.28
N ASN A 696 29.60 -4.65 10.88
CA ASN A 696 28.75 -3.86 11.78
C ASN A 696 27.31 -4.38 11.83
N ASP A 697 26.96 -5.42 11.06
CA ASP A 697 25.63 -6.01 11.07
C ASP A 697 25.49 -7.01 12.22
N ILE A 698 24.34 -7.03 12.90
CA ILE A 698 24.08 -7.97 14.00
C ILE A 698 24.18 -9.45 13.57
N MET A 699 23.88 -9.75 12.31
CA MET A 699 23.94 -11.09 11.72
C MET A 699 25.38 -11.49 11.34
N GLY A 700 26.32 -10.53 11.26
CA GLY A 700 27.75 -10.80 11.05
C GLY A 700 28.59 -10.65 12.33
N ASN A 701 28.11 -9.86 13.28
CA ASN A 701 28.76 -9.55 14.54
C ASN A 701 27.71 -9.27 15.62
N LEU A 702 27.67 -10.07 16.70
CA LEU A 702 26.65 -9.96 17.77
C LEU A 702 26.56 -8.57 18.42
N GLN A 703 27.61 -7.75 18.37
CA GLN A 703 27.60 -6.39 18.90
C GLN A 703 27.12 -5.33 17.89
N GLY A 704 27.01 -5.71 16.61
CA GLY A 704 26.53 -4.88 15.51
C GLY A 704 25.06 -4.48 15.63
N THR A 705 24.60 -3.67 14.69
CA THR A 705 23.19 -3.24 14.57
C THR A 705 22.63 -3.72 13.23
N PRO A 706 21.33 -4.05 13.15
CA PRO A 706 20.70 -4.42 11.89
C PRO A 706 20.95 -3.37 10.79
N GLN A 707 21.31 -3.82 9.58
CA GLN A 707 21.49 -2.96 8.41
C GLN A 707 20.30 -3.07 7.44
N ASP A 708 20.20 -2.09 6.53
CA ASP A 708 19.16 -2.05 5.48
C ASP A 708 19.12 -3.35 4.65
N SER A 709 20.27 -3.94 4.33
CA SER A 709 20.37 -5.19 3.57
C SER A 709 19.72 -6.38 4.29
N THR A 710 19.95 -6.49 5.58
CA THR A 710 19.43 -7.56 6.44
C THR A 710 17.94 -7.36 6.71
N MET A 711 17.51 -6.11 6.88
CA MET A 711 16.08 -5.80 6.97
C MET A 711 15.36 -6.13 5.66
N LYS A 712 15.96 -5.82 4.50
CA LYS A 712 15.41 -6.22 3.20
C LYS A 712 15.27 -7.74 3.09
N GLU A 713 16.28 -8.50 3.51
CA GLU A 713 16.24 -9.96 3.54
C GLU A 713 15.07 -10.48 4.40
N ILE A 714 14.88 -9.93 5.59
CA ILE A 714 13.75 -10.26 6.48
C ILE A 714 12.41 -9.94 5.81
N LEU A 715 12.26 -8.77 5.21
CA LEU A 715 11.02 -8.37 4.54
C LEU A 715 10.69 -9.26 3.35
N ASP A 716 11.71 -9.75 2.65
CA ASP A 716 11.57 -10.67 1.52
C ASP A 716 11.43 -12.14 1.98
N SER A 717 11.62 -12.45 3.25
CA SER A 717 11.65 -13.82 3.76
C SER A 717 10.25 -14.42 3.96
N ASP A 718 10.02 -15.65 3.50
CA ASP A 718 8.76 -16.36 3.76
C ASP A 718 8.61 -16.80 5.23
N ARG A 719 9.67 -16.68 6.04
CA ARG A 719 9.60 -16.86 7.50
C ARG A 719 9.06 -15.64 8.23
N ASN A 720 9.16 -14.46 7.61
CA ASN A 720 8.51 -13.28 8.10
C ASN A 720 6.99 -13.45 7.92
N TRP A 721 6.31 -13.81 8.99
CA TRP A 721 4.87 -14.10 8.95
C TRP A 721 4.02 -12.83 8.68
N THR A 722 4.56 -11.64 8.95
CA THR A 722 3.96 -10.35 8.54
C THR A 722 4.33 -9.94 7.11
N LYS A 723 5.08 -10.73 6.33
CA LYS A 723 5.49 -10.34 4.96
C LYS A 723 4.32 -9.95 4.04
N LYS A 724 3.14 -10.50 4.27
CA LYS A 724 1.92 -10.18 3.51
C LYS A 724 1.16 -8.96 4.05
N GLU A 725 1.44 -8.55 5.29
CA GLU A 725 0.89 -7.37 5.96
C GLU A 725 1.74 -6.14 5.61
#